data_AF-A0A369GV48-F1
#
_entry.id   AF-A0A369GV48-F1
#
_cell.length_a   1.000
_cell.length_b   1.000
_cell.length_c   1.000
_cell.angle_alpha   90.00
_cell.angle_beta   90.00
_cell.angle_gamma   90.00
#
_symmetry.space_group_name_H-M   'P 1'
#
loop_
_entity.id
_entity.type
_entity.pdbx_description
1 polymer ?
#
loop_
_entity_poly.entity_id
_entity_poly.type
_entity_poly.pdbx_seq_one_letter_code
_entity_poly.pdbx_strand_id
1 'polypeptide(L)'
;MSYNRLDNGYYPDPMDTRGRPYRSPSPGQPLQQGYQLDDSPYGQQRLTPGPPGYHQRLGTPSDQLNIVAAQTVESLPYSSSRQQSYGDAVVNPQLIHDEYGGMHQNYPQHDGAYFEPQVHGYEVDDRRPMLQHHTGSSGYDDPYRDHAPSQQQAAGALRRWKTVKQVLLYRGNLVLDCPVPPVLLQQNQHGERDEFTHMRYSAATCDPSDFYNENFTLRQKLFSKPRHTELFIVITMYNEDDVLFARTLIGVFKNIEYMCNRPNSKTWGNEAWKKIVVCVVSDGRAKINPRTKAVLSGMGVYQEGIAKQQVNNKDVTAHIYEYTTQTHLQLKNDTVTLVHRRRPVQMIFCLKEKNQKKINSHRWFFQAFGRVLDPNICVLLDAGTRPGGNSIYHLWKAFDLEPMCGGACGEIKAMLGTGGKNLLNPLVATQNFEYKMSNILDKPLESAFGFISVLPGAFSAYRYVALQNDKNGKGPLEKYFLGETLHGGSNAGLFESNMYLAEDRILCFELVTKRNCHWILQYVKSANGETDVPDSVTELVLQRRRWLNGSFFAAIYAIAHFHEFFRSNHSIFRKLGFFIEFVFQTINMIFAWFAIGNFFLVFKILTTSLGSDTLLGRVGEILSVVFTWLYGVILITCFVLAMGNRPAGSGRLYTAMVWFWAGIMIYLLFAAIFIAVKAIIADINDGDGFNIRQLFTNQVFYTLIVSVMSTYGIWLLASLIMFDPWHMITSFVQYMLLSPTYTNVLNVYAFCNTHDVSWGTKGDDTVEKLPSVNTKDGQGKTDLPDEGDLNAQYQREVALFSTKYKAVKTKPTAAQLQEKQLDYYRGVRTGVVLIWMITNFALAALVLSSAGLEKITPGRGSQADEEKARANLYMAIVLWSVAVLSGFKFLGAMWFLIVRLFRGV
;
A
#
# COMPACT_ATOMS: atom_id res chain seq x y z
N MET A 1 6.59 -53.81 19.64
CA MET A 1 5.79 -55.04 19.82
C MET A 1 4.40 -54.78 19.25
N SER A 2 3.71 -55.82 18.78
CA SER A 2 2.36 -55.76 18.20
C SER A 2 1.27 -55.59 19.26
N TYR A 3 0.09 -55.15 18.84
CA TYR A 3 -1.16 -55.89 19.10
C TYR A 3 -2.21 -55.55 18.03
N ASN A 4 -3.10 -56.50 17.74
CA ASN A 4 -4.03 -56.43 16.60
C ASN A 4 -5.28 -55.58 16.89
N ARG A 5 -5.90 -55.09 15.82
CA ARG A 5 -7.35 -54.77 15.83
C ARG A 5 -8.14 -56.06 15.58
N LEU A 6 -9.33 -56.13 16.16
CA LEU A 6 -10.41 -56.99 15.69
C LEU A 6 -11.46 -56.11 15.00
N ASP A 7 -12.07 -56.63 13.94
CA ASP A 7 -13.20 -55.98 13.29
C ASP A 7 -14.48 -56.15 14.09
N ASN A 8 -15.39 -55.19 13.94
CA ASN A 8 -16.82 -55.45 13.82
C ASN A 8 -17.48 -54.26 13.12
N GLY A 9 -18.26 -54.53 12.07
CA GLY A 9 -19.00 -53.52 11.32
C GLY A 9 -20.35 -53.22 11.95
N TYR A 10 -20.93 -52.07 11.60
CA TYR A 10 -22.32 -51.73 11.92
C TYR A 10 -22.95 -50.92 10.79
N TYR A 11 -24.21 -51.21 10.45
CA TYR A 11 -25.02 -50.38 9.57
C TYR A 11 -25.54 -49.15 10.34
N PRO A 12 -25.78 -48.01 9.67
CA PRO A 12 -26.35 -46.82 10.31
C PRO A 12 -27.87 -46.94 10.46
N ASP A 13 -28.38 -46.75 11.69
CA ASP A 13 -29.80 -46.65 12.02
C ASP A 13 -30.22 -45.15 12.04
N PRO A 14 -31.26 -44.70 11.31
CA PRO A 14 -31.39 -43.28 10.93
C PRO A 14 -32.25 -42.41 11.87
N MET A 15 -32.09 -42.50 13.21
CA MET A 15 -32.62 -41.48 14.15
C MET A 15 -31.78 -41.31 15.43
N ASP A 16 -31.07 -40.17 15.55
CA ASP A 16 -30.91 -39.46 16.84
C ASP A 16 -30.79 -37.94 16.57
N THR A 17 -31.34 -37.12 17.46
CA THR A 17 -31.46 -35.66 17.33
C THR A 17 -31.19 -34.90 18.64
N ARG A 18 -30.06 -35.18 19.32
CA ARG A 18 -29.41 -34.23 20.26
C ARG A 18 -27.88 -34.23 20.10
N GLY A 19 -27.29 -33.04 20.02
CA GLY A 19 -25.85 -32.88 19.79
C GLY A 19 -24.98 -32.79 21.06
N ARG A 20 -23.66 -32.91 20.88
CA ARG A 20 -22.64 -32.43 21.83
C ARG A 20 -21.50 -31.72 21.06
N PRO A 21 -21.02 -30.55 21.51
CA PRO A 21 -20.01 -29.77 20.81
C PRO A 21 -18.56 -30.08 21.26
N TYR A 22 -17.61 -29.56 20.48
CA TYR A 22 -16.16 -29.47 20.74
C TYR A 22 -15.35 -30.78 20.86
N ARG A 23 -14.69 -31.12 19.76
CA ARG A 23 -13.42 -31.88 19.74
C ARG A 23 -12.45 -31.17 18.79
N SER A 24 -11.20 -30.95 19.20
CA SER A 24 -10.20 -30.31 18.35
C SER A 24 -9.72 -31.27 17.24
N PRO A 25 -9.66 -30.83 15.96
CA PRO A 25 -9.21 -31.68 14.85
C PRO A 25 -7.68 -31.80 14.80
N SER A 26 -7.19 -32.93 14.30
CA SER A 26 -5.77 -33.25 14.15
C SER A 26 -5.23 -32.83 12.76
N PRO A 27 -3.89 -32.71 12.55
CA PRO A 27 -3.28 -32.08 11.36
C PRO A 27 -3.40 -32.83 10.00
N GLY A 28 -4.41 -33.70 9.85
CA GLY A 28 -4.60 -34.58 8.69
C GLY A 28 -5.83 -34.28 7.81
N GLN A 29 -6.76 -33.42 8.26
CA GLN A 29 -7.98 -33.09 7.53
C GLN A 29 -8.17 -31.57 7.42
N PRO A 30 -8.20 -30.97 6.21
CA PRO A 30 -8.69 -29.61 6.05
C PRO A 30 -10.20 -29.57 6.32
N LEU A 31 -10.70 -28.42 6.78
CA LEU A 31 -12.10 -28.21 7.13
C LEU A 31 -13.02 -28.34 5.90
N GLN A 32 -13.70 -29.49 5.76
CA GLN A 32 -14.77 -29.67 4.77
C GLN A 32 -16.14 -29.18 5.30
N GLN A 33 -16.21 -28.85 6.59
CA GLN A 33 -17.24 -27.97 7.16
C GLN A 33 -16.62 -26.58 7.33
N GLY A 34 -16.98 -25.66 6.43
CA GLY A 34 -16.64 -24.24 6.58
C GLY A 34 -17.42 -23.59 7.73
N TYR A 35 -17.15 -22.31 7.99
CA TYR A 35 -18.04 -21.51 8.84
C TYR A 35 -19.41 -21.42 8.16
N GLN A 36 -20.38 -22.16 8.71
CA GLN A 36 -21.69 -22.34 8.11
C GLN A 36 -22.54 -21.07 8.29
N LEU A 37 -22.34 -20.12 7.38
CA LEU A 37 -23.37 -19.17 6.98
C LEU A 37 -24.42 -19.96 6.19
N ASP A 38 -25.34 -20.60 6.91
CA ASP A 38 -26.59 -21.05 6.30
C ASP A 38 -27.33 -19.85 5.65
N ASP A 39 -28.13 -20.19 4.64
CA ASP A 39 -28.82 -19.32 3.70
C ASP A 39 -27.91 -18.55 2.72
N SER A 40 -27.43 -19.28 1.70
CA SER A 40 -27.11 -18.68 0.40
C SER A 40 -28.42 -18.49 -0.39
N PRO A 41 -28.80 -17.26 -0.81
CA PRO A 41 -30.04 -17.01 -1.55
C PRO A 41 -30.00 -17.44 -3.03
N TYR A 42 -28.97 -18.18 -3.45
CA TYR A 42 -28.81 -18.71 -4.80
C TYR A 42 -28.50 -20.22 -4.72
N GLY A 43 -29.48 -21.05 -5.08
CA GLY A 43 -29.43 -22.50 -4.90
C GLY A 43 -28.53 -23.23 -5.89
N GLN A 44 -27.82 -24.27 -5.42
CA GLN A 44 -27.12 -25.21 -6.27
C GLN A 44 -28.09 -26.26 -6.83
N GLN A 45 -28.23 -26.34 -8.16
CA GLN A 45 -28.83 -27.51 -8.80
C GLN A 45 -27.88 -28.71 -8.69
N ARG A 46 -28.32 -29.78 -8.04
CA ARG A 46 -27.62 -31.08 -8.04
C ARG A 46 -28.02 -31.85 -9.30
N LEU A 47 -27.03 -32.16 -10.16
CA LEU A 47 -27.21 -33.10 -11.27
C LEU A 47 -26.89 -34.53 -10.80
N THR A 48 -27.73 -35.49 -11.21
CA THR A 48 -27.58 -36.92 -10.92
C THR A 48 -26.63 -37.62 -11.91
N PRO A 49 -25.91 -38.68 -11.50
CA PRO A 49 -24.97 -39.39 -12.36
C PRO A 49 -25.66 -40.37 -13.33
N GLY A 50 -25.11 -40.48 -14.54
CA GLY A 50 -25.48 -41.49 -15.54
C GLY A 50 -24.64 -42.79 -15.45
N PRO A 51 -25.02 -43.86 -16.18
CA PRO A 51 -24.37 -45.17 -16.10
C PRO A 51 -23.02 -45.25 -16.85
N PRO A 52 -22.15 -46.25 -16.53
CA PRO A 52 -20.77 -46.30 -17.00
C PRO A 52 -20.59 -46.91 -18.41
N GLY A 53 -19.61 -46.39 -19.16
CA GLY A 53 -19.19 -46.87 -20.48
C GLY A 53 -17.68 -47.19 -20.54
N TYR A 54 -17.31 -48.12 -21.44
CA TYR A 54 -16.02 -48.83 -21.51
C TYR A 54 -14.73 -48.00 -21.67
N HIS A 55 -13.60 -48.60 -21.28
CA HIS A 55 -12.25 -48.04 -21.37
C HIS A 55 -11.70 -47.90 -22.81
N GLN A 56 -10.95 -46.82 -23.05
CA GLN A 56 -9.77 -46.81 -23.93
C GLN A 56 -8.63 -46.00 -23.29
N ARG A 57 -7.37 -46.39 -23.57
CA ARG A 57 -6.16 -45.70 -23.09
C ARG A 57 -5.60 -44.80 -24.18
N LEU A 58 -5.45 -43.49 -23.93
CA LEU A 58 -4.53 -42.62 -24.68
C LEU A 58 -4.33 -41.26 -24.00
N GLY A 59 -3.12 -40.71 -24.08
CA GLY A 59 -2.80 -39.30 -23.81
C GLY A 59 -2.72 -38.87 -22.33
N THR A 60 -1.56 -38.34 -21.92
CA THR A 60 -1.48 -37.43 -20.76
C THR A 60 -2.04 -36.06 -21.17
N PRO A 61 -3.00 -35.46 -20.44
CA PRO A 61 -3.47 -34.11 -20.76
C PRO A 61 -2.37 -33.08 -20.51
N SER A 62 -1.94 -32.39 -21.57
CA SER A 62 -1.24 -31.12 -21.45
C SER A 62 -2.19 -30.03 -20.91
N ASP A 63 -1.64 -28.96 -20.33
CA ASP A 63 -2.42 -27.80 -19.84
C ASP A 63 -2.94 -26.93 -21.01
N GLN A 64 -3.51 -27.56 -22.05
CA GLN A 64 -4.12 -26.85 -23.17
C GLN A 64 -5.39 -26.11 -22.72
N LEU A 65 -5.41 -24.84 -23.08
CA LEU A 65 -6.53 -23.93 -22.92
C LEU A 65 -7.51 -24.14 -24.08
N ASN A 66 -8.69 -24.71 -23.80
CA ASN A 66 -9.79 -24.81 -24.77
C ASN A 66 -10.44 -23.42 -24.94
N ILE A 67 -9.73 -22.52 -25.63
CA ILE A 67 -10.18 -21.15 -25.93
C ILE A 67 -11.26 -21.21 -27.01
N VAL A 68 -12.50 -21.39 -26.56
CA VAL A 68 -13.68 -20.99 -27.34
C VAL A 68 -13.84 -19.47 -27.18
N ALA A 69 -12.95 -18.74 -27.83
CA ALA A 69 -13.07 -17.32 -28.10
C ALA A 69 -12.74 -17.09 -29.57
N ALA A 70 -13.72 -16.55 -30.32
CA ALA A 70 -13.62 -16.15 -31.72
C ALA A 70 -12.85 -17.12 -32.65
N GLN A 71 -13.52 -18.20 -33.10
CA GLN A 71 -13.02 -18.95 -34.26
C GLN A 71 -12.97 -18.05 -35.49
N THR A 72 -11.81 -17.99 -36.15
CA THR A 72 -11.62 -17.25 -37.41
C THR A 72 -12.14 -18.05 -38.60
N VAL A 73 -12.82 -17.38 -39.53
CA VAL A 73 -13.49 -18.01 -40.69
C VAL A 73 -12.52 -18.36 -41.83
N GLU A 74 -11.30 -18.77 -41.48
CA GLU A 74 -10.20 -19.11 -42.41
C GLU A 74 -9.58 -20.48 -42.05
N SER A 75 -10.42 -21.51 -41.89
CA SER A 75 -9.96 -22.90 -41.75
C SER A 75 -11.02 -23.95 -42.13
N LEU A 76 -11.73 -23.74 -43.25
CA LEU A 76 -12.58 -24.76 -43.87
C LEU A 76 -11.97 -25.22 -45.21
N PRO A 77 -11.48 -26.47 -45.33
CA PRO A 77 -10.98 -26.98 -46.61
C PRO A 77 -12.14 -27.19 -47.59
N TYR A 78 -11.99 -26.66 -48.80
CA TYR A 78 -13.01 -26.67 -49.83
C TYR A 78 -13.21 -28.10 -50.39
N SER A 79 -14.32 -28.75 -50.07
CA SER A 79 -14.72 -30.03 -50.68
C SER A 79 -16.11 -29.93 -51.29
N SER A 80 -16.23 -30.32 -52.55
CA SER A 80 -17.46 -30.19 -53.33
C SER A 80 -18.24 -31.50 -53.36
N SER A 81 -19.53 -31.44 -52.98
CA SER A 81 -20.49 -32.51 -53.24
C SER A 81 -21.92 -31.95 -53.32
N ARG A 82 -22.84 -32.70 -53.94
CA ARG A 82 -24.20 -32.24 -54.27
C ARG A 82 -25.21 -32.56 -53.16
N GLN A 83 -26.22 -31.71 -53.08
CA GLN A 83 -27.63 -32.00 -52.76
C GLN A 83 -27.94 -33.19 -51.85
N GLN A 84 -28.61 -32.91 -50.72
CA GLN A 84 -30.04 -33.21 -50.63
C GLN A 84 -30.74 -32.29 -49.62
N SER A 85 -32.06 -32.18 -49.74
CA SER A 85 -32.92 -31.40 -48.85
C SER A 85 -33.83 -32.34 -48.08
N TYR A 86 -33.80 -32.22 -46.75
CA TYR A 86 -34.89 -32.57 -45.85
C TYR A 86 -34.89 -31.53 -44.74
N GLY A 87 -36.06 -31.07 -44.34
CA GLY A 87 -36.23 -30.12 -43.23
C GLY A 87 -36.94 -30.79 -42.06
N ASP A 88 -36.78 -30.19 -40.88
CA ASP A 88 -37.61 -30.46 -39.72
C ASP A 88 -38.02 -29.12 -39.08
N ALA A 89 -39.26 -29.04 -38.61
CA ALA A 89 -39.81 -27.84 -38.02
C ALA A 89 -39.82 -27.95 -36.48
N VAL A 90 -39.38 -26.89 -35.79
CA VAL A 90 -39.49 -26.79 -34.33
C VAL A 90 -40.45 -25.65 -33.99
N VAL A 91 -41.53 -26.01 -33.27
CA VAL A 91 -42.57 -25.10 -32.81
C VAL A 91 -42.03 -24.16 -31.73
N ASN A 92 -42.47 -22.90 -31.72
CA ASN A 92 -42.15 -21.91 -30.69
C ASN A 92 -43.34 -21.73 -29.72
N PRO A 93 -43.32 -22.30 -28.50
CA PRO A 93 -44.48 -22.34 -27.60
C PRO A 93 -44.51 -21.16 -26.62
N GLN A 94 -44.83 -19.94 -27.10
CA GLN A 94 -44.90 -18.77 -26.20
C GLN A 94 -45.86 -17.63 -26.63
N LEU A 95 -46.92 -17.94 -27.39
CA LEU A 95 -47.91 -16.95 -27.87
C LEU A 95 -49.38 -17.44 -27.71
N ILE A 96 -49.86 -17.52 -26.47
CA ILE A 96 -51.30 -17.60 -26.09
C ILE A 96 -51.50 -16.80 -24.79
N HIS A 97 -52.68 -16.20 -24.62
CA HIS A 97 -53.14 -15.31 -23.53
C HIS A 97 -52.52 -13.89 -23.52
N ASP A 98 -53.31 -12.80 -23.51
CA ASP A 98 -54.78 -12.69 -23.56
C ASP A 98 -55.27 -11.47 -24.36
N GLU A 99 -56.48 -11.59 -24.90
CA GLU A 99 -57.21 -10.58 -25.69
C GLU A 99 -58.47 -10.17 -24.93
N TYR A 100 -58.70 -8.86 -24.71
CA TYR A 100 -60.05 -8.33 -24.47
C TYR A 100 -60.12 -6.81 -24.68
N GLY A 101 -61.14 -6.35 -25.42
CA GLY A 101 -61.58 -4.94 -25.47
C GLY A 101 -60.93 -4.08 -26.56
N GLY A 102 -61.53 -4.05 -27.76
CA GLY A 102 -61.12 -3.15 -28.85
C GLY A 102 -62.24 -2.21 -29.31
N MET A 103 -61.91 -1.24 -30.17
CA MET A 103 -62.88 -0.58 -31.05
C MET A 103 -62.20 0.00 -32.31
N HIS A 104 -62.97 0.13 -33.40
CA HIS A 104 -62.57 0.74 -34.68
C HIS A 104 -62.41 2.28 -34.55
N GLN A 105 -61.94 3.11 -35.50
CA GLN A 105 -61.63 3.05 -36.96
C GLN A 105 -60.64 4.24 -37.26
N ASN A 106 -60.11 4.60 -38.45
CA ASN A 106 -60.21 4.17 -39.86
C ASN A 106 -58.93 4.61 -40.65
N TYR A 107 -58.80 4.24 -41.92
CA TYR A 107 -57.87 4.84 -42.92
C TYR A 107 -58.46 6.11 -43.58
N PRO A 108 -57.61 6.96 -44.20
CA PRO A 108 -57.49 6.96 -45.67
C PRO A 108 -56.04 7.06 -46.20
N GLN A 109 -55.88 7.15 -47.53
CA GLN A 109 -54.69 6.78 -48.32
C GLN A 109 -54.53 7.69 -49.57
N HIS A 110 -53.39 7.63 -50.27
CA HIS A 110 -53.08 8.30 -51.57
C HIS A 110 -52.93 9.85 -51.52
N ASP A 111 -52.20 10.54 -52.41
CA ASP A 111 -51.19 10.21 -53.43
C ASP A 111 -50.22 11.43 -53.55
N GLY A 112 -48.98 11.33 -54.04
CA GLY A 112 -48.63 11.30 -55.47
C GLY A 112 -47.30 12.07 -55.72
N ALA A 113 -46.72 12.01 -56.92
CA ALA A 113 -45.39 12.58 -57.24
C ALA A 113 -45.46 13.91 -58.03
N TYR A 114 -44.33 14.61 -58.22
CA TYR A 114 -43.77 15.07 -59.53
C TYR A 114 -42.62 16.10 -59.41
N PHE A 115 -41.53 15.84 -60.16
CA PHE A 115 -40.57 16.74 -60.86
C PHE A 115 -39.88 17.98 -60.22
N GLU A 116 -38.63 18.17 -60.65
CA GLU A 116 -37.79 19.38 -60.55
C GLU A 116 -38.16 20.40 -61.68
N PRO A 117 -37.86 21.71 -61.57
CA PRO A 117 -36.55 22.19 -62.05
C PRO A 117 -35.94 23.44 -61.35
N GLN A 118 -34.70 23.73 -61.76
CA GLN A 118 -33.79 24.85 -61.43
C GLN A 118 -34.34 26.29 -61.60
N VAL A 119 -33.71 27.30 -60.94
CA VAL A 119 -32.93 28.43 -61.56
C VAL A 119 -32.66 29.65 -60.61
N HIS A 120 -31.39 30.07 -60.57
CA HIS A 120 -30.74 31.38 -60.20
C HIS A 120 -31.12 32.28 -58.99
N GLY A 121 -30.04 32.75 -58.33
CA GLY A 121 -29.87 34.00 -57.56
C GLY A 121 -28.36 34.21 -57.27
N TYR A 122 -27.81 35.44 -57.30
CA TYR A 122 -26.35 35.70 -57.35
C TYR A 122 -25.83 36.72 -56.32
N GLU A 123 -24.61 36.47 -55.81
CA GLU A 123 -23.50 37.40 -55.44
C GLU A 123 -22.35 36.50 -54.90
N VAL A 124 -21.10 36.42 -55.42
CA VAL A 124 -20.08 37.42 -55.84
C VAL A 124 -19.52 38.16 -54.61
N ASP A 125 -18.24 38.10 -54.24
CA ASP A 125 -17.05 38.40 -55.07
C ASP A 125 -15.71 37.67 -54.68
N ASP A 126 -14.67 37.94 -55.47
CA ASP A 126 -13.33 37.34 -55.57
C ASP A 126 -12.37 37.38 -54.36
N ARG A 127 -11.39 36.45 -54.40
CA ARG A 127 -9.91 36.74 -54.36
C ARG A 127 -9.04 35.48 -54.45
N ARG A 128 -8.83 34.95 -55.68
CA ARG A 128 -7.73 34.03 -55.99
C ARG A 128 -7.19 34.24 -57.42
N PRO A 129 -5.90 34.58 -57.60
CA PRO A 129 -5.25 34.35 -58.88
C PRO A 129 -4.82 32.88 -58.97
N MET A 130 -5.45 32.12 -59.88
CA MET A 130 -4.85 30.91 -60.44
C MET A 130 -4.47 31.21 -61.88
N LEU A 131 -3.19 31.04 -62.23
CA LEU A 131 -2.77 30.88 -63.61
C LEU A 131 -1.60 29.90 -63.68
N GLN A 132 -1.65 29.05 -64.69
CA GLN A 132 -0.72 27.95 -64.92
C GLN A 132 -0.37 27.98 -66.40
N HIS A 133 0.90 28.05 -66.76
CA HIS A 133 1.31 27.83 -68.15
C HIS A 133 2.73 27.27 -68.26
N HIS A 134 2.92 26.35 -69.20
CA HIS A 134 4.23 25.88 -69.62
C HIS A 134 4.82 26.78 -70.69
N THR A 135 6.11 27.10 -70.55
CA THR A 135 7.09 27.22 -71.64
C THR A 135 8.47 26.89 -71.06
N GLY A 136 9.38 26.36 -71.88
CA GLY A 136 10.76 26.12 -71.48
C GLY A 136 11.72 26.67 -72.53
N SER A 137 12.85 27.23 -72.09
CA SER A 137 14.01 27.50 -72.94
C SER A 137 15.27 27.67 -72.08
N SER A 138 16.39 27.22 -72.66
CA SER A 138 17.79 27.55 -72.42
C SER A 138 18.15 28.56 -71.32
N GLY A 139 19.08 28.17 -70.44
CA GLY A 139 19.57 29.03 -69.34
C GLY A 139 20.71 29.98 -69.71
N TYR A 140 21.27 30.61 -68.68
CA TYR A 140 22.61 31.22 -68.65
C TYR A 140 23.14 31.18 -67.20
N ASP A 141 24.46 31.16 -67.05
CA ASP A 141 25.15 30.95 -65.77
C ASP A 141 25.18 32.18 -64.84
N ASP A 142 25.20 31.94 -63.53
CA ASP A 142 25.79 32.85 -62.53
C ASP A 142 26.52 32.04 -61.44
N PRO A 143 27.86 32.00 -61.43
CA PRO A 143 28.63 31.13 -60.55
C PRO A 143 29.23 31.88 -59.35
N TYR A 144 28.59 31.84 -58.17
CA TYR A 144 29.28 31.86 -56.85
C TYR A 144 28.31 31.69 -55.66
N ARG A 145 28.29 30.51 -55.01
CA ARG A 145 28.31 30.37 -53.54
C ARG A 145 28.54 28.94 -53.03
N ASP A 146 29.06 28.87 -51.81
CA ASP A 146 29.75 27.72 -51.23
C ASP A 146 28.87 26.49 -50.92
N HIS A 147 29.51 25.32 -50.90
CA HIS A 147 28.88 24.05 -50.56
C HIS A 147 28.41 23.97 -49.10
N ALA A 148 27.10 23.77 -48.90
CA ALA A 148 26.58 23.08 -47.73
C ALA A 148 26.38 21.59 -48.06
N PRO A 149 26.66 20.65 -47.14
CA PRO A 149 26.54 19.22 -47.42
C PRO A 149 25.07 18.82 -47.64
N SER A 150 24.84 18.00 -48.67
CA SER A 150 23.51 17.57 -49.05
C SER A 150 22.87 16.67 -47.99
N GLN A 151 21.70 17.09 -47.49
CA GLN A 151 20.82 16.19 -46.76
C GLN A 151 20.37 15.07 -47.70
N GLN A 152 20.71 13.82 -47.37
CA GLN A 152 20.12 12.66 -48.02
C GLN A 152 18.60 12.72 -47.82
N GLN A 153 17.84 12.80 -48.91
CA GLN A 153 16.39 12.71 -48.86
C GLN A 153 16.03 11.33 -48.30
N ALA A 154 15.45 11.30 -47.10
CA ALA A 154 14.99 10.06 -46.50
C ALA A 154 13.92 9.42 -47.41
N ALA A 155 14.19 8.19 -47.87
CA ALA A 155 13.28 7.45 -48.74
C ALA A 155 11.87 7.39 -48.12
N GLY A 156 10.86 7.60 -48.97
CA GLY A 156 9.47 7.79 -48.53
C GLY A 156 9.00 6.66 -47.61
N ALA A 157 8.65 7.01 -46.38
CA ALA A 157 8.22 6.04 -45.38
C ALA A 157 6.96 5.29 -45.86
N LEU A 158 7.11 3.98 -46.09
CA LEU A 158 6.01 3.09 -46.44
C LEU A 158 4.91 3.19 -45.39
N ARG A 159 3.78 3.81 -45.75
CA ARG A 159 2.56 3.81 -44.95
C ARG A 159 1.99 2.38 -44.92
N ARG A 160 2.50 1.55 -44.02
CA ARG A 160 1.91 0.24 -43.70
C ARG A 160 0.50 0.46 -43.17
N TRP A 161 -0.46 -0.25 -43.74
CA TRP A 161 -1.86 -0.20 -43.32
C TRP A 161 -2.00 -1.06 -42.06
N LYS A 162 -2.71 -0.57 -41.04
CA LYS A 162 -3.03 -1.38 -39.85
C LYS A 162 -4.12 -2.38 -40.21
N THR A 163 -3.92 -3.65 -39.88
CA THR A 163 -4.91 -4.70 -40.14
C THR A 163 -6.09 -4.57 -39.17
N VAL A 164 -7.22 -4.02 -39.65
CA VAL A 164 -8.48 -3.96 -38.90
C VAL A 164 -9.05 -5.38 -38.76
N LYS A 165 -9.02 -5.95 -37.55
CA LYS A 165 -9.54 -7.31 -37.29
C LYS A 165 -10.90 -7.24 -36.58
N GLN A 166 -11.81 -8.15 -36.94
CA GLN A 166 -13.07 -8.36 -36.22
C GLN A 166 -12.82 -9.23 -35.00
N VAL A 167 -13.43 -8.85 -33.88
CA VAL A 167 -13.32 -9.52 -32.58
C VAL A 167 -14.72 -9.66 -31.98
N LEU A 168 -15.06 -10.87 -31.56
CA LEU A 168 -16.29 -11.16 -30.82
C LEU A 168 -16.12 -10.84 -29.34
N LEU A 169 -17.14 -10.25 -28.72
CA LEU A 169 -17.14 -9.97 -27.28
C LEU A 169 -17.19 -11.27 -26.48
N TYR A 170 -16.28 -11.42 -25.51
CA TYR A 170 -16.27 -12.58 -24.60
C TYR A 170 -17.21 -12.30 -23.42
N ARG A 171 -18.35 -13.00 -23.36
CA ARG A 171 -19.42 -12.79 -22.35
C ARG A 171 -19.92 -11.34 -22.30
N GLY A 172 -19.97 -10.65 -23.44
CA GLY A 172 -20.35 -9.24 -23.55
C GLY A 172 -19.20 -8.24 -23.34
N ASN A 173 -18.03 -8.70 -22.90
CA ASN A 173 -16.88 -7.85 -22.59
C ASN A 173 -15.81 -7.87 -23.71
N LEU A 174 -15.11 -6.75 -23.90
CA LEU A 174 -14.00 -6.69 -24.87
C LEU A 174 -12.75 -7.34 -24.28
N VAL A 175 -12.42 -8.51 -24.83
CA VAL A 175 -11.25 -9.31 -24.50
C VAL A 175 -10.46 -9.56 -25.79
N LEU A 176 -9.13 -9.42 -25.73
CA LEU A 176 -8.22 -9.59 -26.85
C LEU A 176 -7.07 -10.51 -26.43
N ASP A 177 -6.88 -11.64 -27.11
CA ASP A 177 -5.65 -12.42 -26.98
C ASP A 177 -4.65 -11.93 -28.03
N CYS A 178 -3.60 -11.24 -27.58
CA CYS A 178 -2.58 -10.64 -28.44
C CYS A 178 -1.28 -11.46 -28.36
N PRO A 179 -0.65 -11.83 -29.49
CA PRO A 179 0.64 -12.51 -29.46
C PRO A 179 1.71 -11.61 -28.84
N VAL A 180 2.68 -12.18 -28.12
CA VAL A 180 3.83 -11.42 -27.62
C VAL A 180 4.94 -11.30 -28.69
N PRO A 181 5.87 -10.32 -28.60
CA PRO A 181 6.85 -10.07 -29.66
C PRO A 181 7.68 -11.33 -30.01
N PRO A 182 7.82 -11.71 -31.29
CA PRO A 182 8.60 -12.88 -31.70
C PRO A 182 10.04 -12.93 -31.14
N VAL A 183 10.69 -11.79 -30.91
CA VAL A 183 12.00 -11.74 -30.23
C VAL A 183 11.92 -12.29 -28.79
N LEU A 184 10.85 -11.98 -28.05
CA LEU A 184 10.63 -12.47 -26.69
C LEU A 184 10.27 -13.97 -26.67
N LEU A 185 9.60 -14.48 -27.71
CA LEU A 185 9.32 -15.91 -27.90
C LEU A 185 10.61 -16.70 -28.10
N GLN A 186 11.45 -16.31 -29.07
CA GLN A 186 12.75 -16.95 -29.37
C GLN A 186 13.71 -17.00 -28.16
N GLN A 187 13.57 -16.04 -27.24
CA GLN A 187 14.37 -15.98 -26.02
C GLN A 187 13.91 -16.96 -24.94
N ASN A 188 12.66 -17.44 -24.95
CA ASN A 188 12.02 -18.22 -23.88
C ASN A 188 11.62 -19.65 -24.34
N GLN A 189 10.92 -20.42 -23.50
CA GLN A 189 10.41 -21.75 -23.83
C GLN A 189 8.88 -21.72 -23.91
N HIS A 190 8.32 -22.03 -25.09
CA HIS A 190 6.88 -22.02 -25.34
C HIS A 190 6.48 -23.21 -26.24
N GLY A 191 5.21 -23.62 -26.16
CA GLY A 191 4.55 -24.48 -27.14
C GLY A 191 3.93 -23.66 -28.29
N GLU A 192 3.10 -24.30 -29.11
CA GLU A 192 2.50 -23.66 -30.30
C GLU A 192 1.48 -22.56 -29.92
N ARG A 193 0.64 -22.80 -28.90
CA ARG A 193 -0.30 -21.80 -28.35
C ARG A 193 -0.58 -22.07 -26.87
N ASP A 194 0.08 -21.32 -26.00
CA ASP A 194 -0.03 -21.43 -24.53
C ASP A 194 -0.01 -20.05 -23.82
N GLU A 195 0.03 -20.06 -22.48
CA GLU A 195 0.06 -18.85 -21.64
C GLU A 195 1.33 -18.00 -21.75
N PHE A 196 2.39 -18.53 -22.37
CA PHE A 196 3.65 -17.83 -22.69
C PHE A 196 3.65 -17.25 -24.12
N THR A 197 2.75 -17.70 -25.00
CA THR A 197 2.66 -17.18 -26.38
C THR A 197 1.79 -15.93 -26.53
N HIS A 198 0.73 -15.78 -25.72
CA HIS A 198 -0.26 -14.71 -25.85
C HIS A 198 -0.47 -13.97 -24.52
N MET A 199 -0.55 -12.64 -24.60
CA MET A 199 -1.01 -11.74 -23.53
C MET A 199 -2.51 -11.47 -23.72
N ARG A 200 -3.32 -11.69 -22.69
CA ARG A 200 -4.77 -11.44 -22.72
C ARG A 200 -5.07 -10.05 -22.19
N TYR A 201 -5.55 -9.16 -23.04
CA TYR A 201 -6.08 -7.86 -22.66
C TYR A 201 -7.59 -7.94 -22.38
N SER A 202 -8.07 -7.19 -21.39
CA SER A 202 -9.50 -6.96 -21.13
C SER A 202 -9.74 -5.49 -20.81
N ALA A 203 -10.75 -4.89 -21.43
CA ALA A 203 -11.20 -3.52 -21.13
C ALA A 203 -12.33 -3.56 -20.10
N ALA A 204 -12.05 -3.16 -18.85
CA ALA A 204 -13.07 -3.13 -17.80
C ALA A 204 -13.90 -1.84 -17.89
N THR A 205 -15.23 -1.97 -17.98
CA THR A 205 -16.19 -0.86 -18.15
C THR A 205 -17.13 -0.70 -16.95
N CYS A 206 -16.67 -1.16 -15.79
CA CYS A 206 -17.42 -1.30 -14.54
C CYS A 206 -16.60 -0.79 -13.34
N ASP A 207 -17.24 -0.60 -12.19
CA ASP A 207 -16.56 -0.39 -10.91
C ASP A 207 -15.97 -1.72 -10.37
N PRO A 208 -14.86 -1.69 -9.60
CA PRO A 208 -14.27 -2.89 -8.99
C PRO A 208 -15.23 -3.85 -8.24
N SER A 209 -16.30 -3.37 -7.59
CA SER A 209 -17.23 -4.28 -6.89
C SER A 209 -18.08 -5.13 -7.83
N ASP A 210 -18.29 -4.64 -9.06
CA ASP A 210 -19.17 -5.24 -10.06
C ASP A 210 -18.45 -6.04 -11.13
N PHE A 211 -17.11 -6.02 -11.15
CA PHE A 211 -16.29 -6.79 -12.11
C PHE A 211 -16.72 -8.27 -12.23
N TYR A 212 -16.95 -8.94 -11.10
CA TYR A 212 -17.46 -10.32 -11.08
C TYR A 212 -18.91 -10.42 -11.58
N ASN A 213 -19.75 -9.44 -11.22
CA ASN A 213 -21.18 -9.39 -11.56
C ASN A 213 -21.40 -9.14 -13.07
N GLU A 214 -20.60 -8.27 -13.68
CA GLU A 214 -20.56 -8.01 -15.13
C GLU A 214 -19.80 -9.10 -15.92
N ASN A 215 -19.68 -10.32 -15.38
CA ASN A 215 -19.13 -11.50 -16.04
C ASN A 215 -17.66 -11.41 -16.51
N PHE A 216 -16.87 -10.46 -16.00
CA PHE A 216 -15.42 -10.49 -16.21
C PHE A 216 -14.79 -11.67 -15.48
N THR A 217 -13.73 -12.23 -16.06
CA THR A 217 -13.05 -13.41 -15.52
C THR A 217 -11.58 -13.41 -15.91
N LEU A 218 -10.74 -13.97 -15.04
CA LEU A 218 -9.28 -13.99 -15.15
C LEU A 218 -8.79 -15.37 -15.66
N ARG A 219 -7.64 -15.36 -16.34
CA ARG A 219 -7.03 -16.51 -17.04
C ARG A 219 -6.90 -17.74 -16.15
N GLN A 220 -6.63 -17.58 -14.86
CA GLN A 220 -6.48 -18.69 -13.91
C GLN A 220 -7.75 -19.56 -13.80
N LYS A 221 -8.95 -18.98 -13.92
CA LYS A 221 -10.22 -19.75 -13.91
C LYS A 221 -10.61 -20.32 -15.29
N LEU A 222 -9.90 -19.95 -16.36
CA LEU A 222 -10.21 -20.37 -17.74
C LEU A 222 -9.44 -21.63 -18.20
N PHE A 223 -8.39 -22.04 -17.48
CA PHE A 223 -7.70 -23.30 -17.75
C PHE A 223 -8.66 -24.49 -17.62
N SER A 224 -8.47 -25.51 -18.48
CA SER A 224 -9.23 -26.77 -18.49
C SER A 224 -9.24 -27.50 -17.13
N LYS A 225 -8.22 -27.25 -16.30
CA LYS A 225 -8.24 -27.45 -14.84
C LYS A 225 -8.00 -26.09 -14.16
N PRO A 226 -9.00 -25.48 -13.52
CA PRO A 226 -8.87 -24.14 -12.93
C PRO A 226 -7.75 -23.99 -11.89
N ARG A 227 -6.97 -22.91 -12.06
CA ARG A 227 -5.94 -22.35 -11.19
C ARG A 227 -6.47 -22.08 -9.76
N HIS A 228 -6.10 -22.87 -8.74
CA HIS A 228 -6.30 -22.45 -7.34
C HIS A 228 -5.18 -21.48 -6.92
N THR A 229 -5.55 -20.28 -6.47
CA THR A 229 -4.58 -19.27 -6.01
C THR A 229 -4.33 -19.44 -4.51
N GLU A 230 -3.16 -19.96 -4.15
CA GLU A 230 -2.73 -20.01 -2.74
C GLU A 230 -2.32 -18.62 -2.25
N LEU A 231 -1.63 -17.87 -3.12
CA LEU A 231 -0.99 -16.60 -2.77
C LEU A 231 -1.23 -15.57 -3.88
N PHE A 232 -1.93 -14.49 -3.55
CA PHE A 232 -2.19 -13.37 -4.45
C PHE A 232 -1.41 -12.14 -3.95
N ILE A 233 -0.47 -11.63 -4.74
CA ILE A 233 0.43 -10.55 -4.35
C ILE A 233 0.08 -9.31 -5.16
N VAL A 234 -0.25 -8.17 -4.54
CA VAL A 234 -0.36 -6.88 -5.24
C VAL A 234 0.87 -6.02 -5.02
N ILE A 235 1.30 -5.36 -6.08
CA ILE A 235 2.23 -4.22 -6.07
C ILE A 235 1.42 -2.98 -6.48
N THR A 236 1.18 -2.07 -5.54
CA THR A 236 0.56 -0.76 -5.84
C THR A 236 1.60 0.24 -6.34
N MET A 237 1.26 0.97 -7.40
CA MET A 237 2.17 1.85 -8.13
C MET A 237 1.42 3.11 -8.62
N TYR A 238 2.04 4.27 -8.53
CA TYR A 238 1.56 5.54 -9.08
C TYR A 238 2.48 6.02 -10.22
N ASN A 239 3.68 6.51 -9.90
CA ASN A 239 4.62 7.10 -10.85
C ASN A 239 6.11 6.74 -10.58
N GLU A 240 6.34 5.67 -9.82
CA GLU A 240 7.66 5.17 -9.44
C GLU A 240 8.48 4.80 -10.68
N ASP A 241 9.80 4.98 -10.59
CA ASP A 241 10.73 4.70 -11.69
C ASP A 241 10.99 3.20 -11.89
N ASP A 242 11.65 2.89 -13.02
CA ASP A 242 11.97 1.53 -13.43
C ASP A 242 12.87 0.82 -12.42
N VAL A 243 13.69 1.57 -11.67
CA VAL A 243 14.62 1.03 -10.68
C VAL A 243 13.88 0.66 -9.39
N LEU A 244 13.00 1.51 -8.88
CA LEU A 244 12.13 1.23 -7.73
C LEU A 244 11.19 0.06 -8.02
N PHE A 245 10.52 0.07 -9.17
CA PHE A 245 9.66 -1.03 -9.61
C PHE A 245 10.44 -2.35 -9.77
N ALA A 246 11.60 -2.33 -10.44
CA ALA A 246 12.43 -3.51 -10.60
C ALA A 246 12.94 -4.06 -9.26
N ARG A 247 13.33 -3.20 -8.30
CA ARG A 247 13.76 -3.63 -6.95
C ARG A 247 12.67 -4.42 -6.25
N THR A 248 11.42 -3.97 -6.29
CA THR A 248 10.25 -4.69 -5.76
C THR A 248 10.05 -6.03 -6.47
N LEU A 249 9.96 -6.01 -7.80
CA LEU A 249 9.61 -7.20 -8.58
C LEU A 249 10.70 -8.29 -8.53
N ILE A 250 11.99 -7.91 -8.48
CA ILE A 250 13.12 -8.81 -8.23
C ILE A 250 13.00 -9.49 -6.86
N GLY A 251 12.51 -8.78 -5.83
CA GLY A 251 12.23 -9.37 -4.53
C GLY A 251 11.12 -10.43 -4.60
N VAL A 252 10.00 -10.10 -5.26
CA VAL A 252 8.88 -11.04 -5.47
C VAL A 252 9.33 -12.28 -6.25
N PHE A 253 10.04 -12.09 -7.36
CA PHE A 253 10.47 -13.20 -8.22
C PHE A 253 11.44 -14.15 -7.52
N LYS A 254 12.35 -13.63 -6.68
CA LYS A 254 13.22 -14.46 -5.83
C LYS A 254 12.45 -15.28 -4.80
N ASN A 255 11.35 -14.76 -4.26
CA ASN A 255 10.46 -15.55 -3.39
C ASN A 255 9.74 -16.66 -4.14
N ILE A 256 9.32 -16.41 -5.39
CA ILE A 256 8.70 -17.44 -6.25
C ILE A 256 9.74 -18.51 -6.62
N GLU A 257 10.96 -18.15 -7.03
CA GLU A 257 12.06 -19.11 -7.24
C GLU A 257 12.36 -19.91 -5.96
N TYR A 258 12.42 -19.25 -4.79
CA TYR A 258 12.62 -19.90 -3.50
C TYR A 258 11.55 -20.96 -3.21
N MET A 259 10.26 -20.63 -3.41
CA MET A 259 9.15 -21.58 -3.21
C MET A 259 9.12 -22.69 -4.27
N CYS A 260 9.49 -22.40 -5.53
CA CYS A 260 9.63 -23.42 -6.57
C CYS A 260 10.69 -24.47 -6.22
N ASN A 261 11.76 -24.07 -5.54
CA ASN A 261 12.89 -24.93 -5.19
C ASN A 261 12.73 -25.64 -3.83
N ARG A 262 11.50 -25.82 -3.31
CA ARG A 262 11.20 -26.57 -2.07
C ARG A 262 10.56 -27.94 -2.37
N PRO A 263 11.32 -29.01 -2.68
CA PRO A 263 10.74 -30.33 -3.00
C PRO A 263 9.99 -30.97 -1.83
N ASN A 264 10.42 -30.71 -0.59
CA ASN A 264 9.88 -31.37 0.62
C ASN A 264 8.77 -30.51 1.28
N SER A 265 7.81 -30.02 0.50
CA SER A 265 6.67 -29.23 1.00
C SER A 265 5.34 -29.80 0.52
N LYS A 266 4.31 -29.76 1.36
CA LYS A 266 2.93 -30.11 0.96
C LYS A 266 2.34 -29.11 -0.04
N THR A 267 2.71 -27.84 0.10
CA THR A 267 2.13 -26.72 -0.68
C THR A 267 3.03 -26.31 -1.84
N TRP A 268 4.34 -26.34 -1.64
CA TRP A 268 5.35 -25.80 -2.56
C TRP A 268 6.19 -26.91 -3.22
N GLY A 269 6.97 -26.56 -4.25
CA GLY A 269 7.64 -27.49 -5.16
C GLY A 269 7.72 -26.88 -6.57
N ASN A 270 8.24 -27.61 -7.57
CA ASN A 270 8.55 -27.05 -8.90
C ASN A 270 7.41 -26.22 -9.55
N GLU A 271 6.16 -26.64 -9.35
CA GLU A 271 4.95 -25.99 -9.88
C GLU A 271 4.33 -24.93 -8.95
N ALA A 272 5.04 -24.48 -7.91
CA ALA A 272 4.57 -23.46 -6.96
C ALA A 272 4.08 -22.19 -7.66
N TRP A 273 4.72 -21.80 -8.76
CA TRP A 273 4.34 -20.65 -9.57
C TRP A 273 2.89 -20.70 -10.10
N LYS A 274 2.32 -21.89 -10.34
CA LYS A 274 0.91 -22.04 -10.75
C LYS A 274 -0.09 -21.67 -9.66
N LYS A 275 0.33 -21.71 -8.39
CA LYS A 275 -0.47 -21.32 -7.21
C LYS A 275 -0.30 -19.86 -6.80
N ILE A 276 0.64 -19.13 -7.42
CA ILE A 276 0.98 -17.74 -7.08
C ILE A 276 0.58 -16.83 -8.25
N VAL A 277 -0.08 -15.71 -7.95
CA VAL A 277 -0.44 -14.69 -8.93
C VAL A 277 0.08 -13.34 -8.45
N VAL A 278 0.75 -12.59 -9.34
CA VAL A 278 1.30 -11.25 -9.06
C VAL A 278 0.49 -10.20 -9.82
N CYS A 279 -0.25 -9.36 -9.09
CA CYS A 279 -0.93 -8.20 -9.62
C CYS A 279 -0.06 -6.95 -9.49
N VAL A 280 0.02 -6.13 -10.54
CA VAL A 280 0.59 -4.78 -10.50
C VAL A 280 -0.55 -3.82 -10.83
N VAL A 281 -0.92 -2.92 -9.91
CA VAL A 281 -1.99 -1.94 -10.14
C VAL A 281 -1.40 -0.54 -10.23
N SER A 282 -1.51 0.07 -11.41
CA SER A 282 -0.99 1.40 -11.71
C SER A 282 -2.10 2.45 -11.74
N ASP A 283 -1.88 3.53 -11.00
CA ASP A 283 -2.89 4.54 -10.66
C ASP A 283 -2.92 5.74 -11.62
N GLY A 284 -3.49 5.51 -12.81
CA GLY A 284 -3.76 6.54 -13.82
C GLY A 284 -2.86 6.44 -15.06
N ARG A 285 -3.46 6.24 -16.25
CA ARG A 285 -2.75 6.04 -17.52
C ARG A 285 -1.81 7.19 -17.91
N ALA A 286 -2.14 8.42 -17.53
CA ALA A 286 -1.28 9.60 -17.76
C ALA A 286 -0.15 9.78 -16.72
N LYS A 287 -0.15 9.00 -15.63
CA LYS A 287 0.75 9.19 -14.47
C LYS A 287 1.85 8.13 -14.37
N ILE A 288 1.65 6.95 -14.95
CA ILE A 288 2.66 5.89 -15.01
C ILE A 288 3.96 6.39 -15.66
N ASN A 289 5.10 6.03 -15.06
CA ASN A 289 6.42 6.39 -15.58
C ASN A 289 6.70 5.64 -16.92
N PRO A 290 7.06 6.35 -18.01
CA PRO A 290 7.33 5.72 -19.30
C PRO A 290 8.42 4.65 -19.28
N ARG A 291 9.44 4.76 -18.43
CA ARG A 291 10.49 3.72 -18.30
C ARG A 291 9.94 2.46 -17.63
N THR A 292 9.10 2.62 -16.61
CA THR A 292 8.43 1.50 -15.91
C THR A 292 7.43 0.78 -16.83
N LYS A 293 6.69 1.55 -17.65
CA LYS A 293 5.88 1.03 -18.77
C LYS A 293 6.74 0.23 -19.76
N ALA A 294 7.89 0.76 -20.18
CA ALA A 294 8.81 0.05 -21.09
C ALA A 294 9.42 -1.24 -20.50
N VAL A 295 9.64 -1.30 -19.17
CA VAL A 295 10.02 -2.55 -18.49
C VAL A 295 8.88 -3.58 -18.52
N LEU A 296 7.62 -3.16 -18.33
CA LEU A 296 6.44 -4.04 -18.49
C LEU A 296 6.28 -4.54 -19.94
N SER A 297 6.54 -3.67 -20.94
CA SER A 297 6.64 -4.03 -22.37
C SER A 297 7.72 -5.10 -22.58
N GLY A 298 8.93 -4.89 -22.04
CA GLY A 298 10.06 -5.81 -22.14
C GLY A 298 9.83 -7.18 -21.51
N MET A 299 8.93 -7.27 -20.53
CA MET A 299 8.54 -8.53 -19.90
C MET A 299 7.38 -9.26 -20.60
N GLY A 300 6.77 -8.66 -21.64
CA GLY A 300 5.59 -9.18 -22.34
C GLY A 300 4.27 -8.97 -21.59
N VAL A 301 4.27 -8.24 -20.47
CA VAL A 301 3.12 -8.04 -19.56
C VAL A 301 2.27 -6.83 -19.97
N TYR A 302 2.78 -6.00 -20.88
CA TYR A 302 2.08 -4.86 -21.48
C TYR A 302 2.39 -4.76 -22.97
N GLN A 303 1.45 -4.22 -23.76
CA GLN A 303 1.68 -3.79 -25.14
C GLN A 303 0.89 -2.49 -25.41
N GLU A 304 1.49 -1.58 -26.17
CA GLU A 304 0.92 -0.27 -26.48
C GLU A 304 -0.08 -0.31 -27.66
N GLY A 305 -1.03 0.63 -27.71
CA GLY A 305 -1.99 0.78 -28.81
C GLY A 305 -3.24 -0.12 -28.74
N ILE A 306 -3.23 -1.15 -27.89
CA ILE A 306 -4.39 -2.03 -27.67
C ILE A 306 -5.49 -1.32 -26.86
N ALA A 307 -5.10 -0.50 -25.90
CA ALA A 307 -6.00 0.19 -24.98
C ALA A 307 -7.08 1.04 -25.70
N LYS A 308 -8.33 0.96 -25.24
CA LYS A 308 -9.49 1.66 -25.80
C LYS A 308 -10.15 2.55 -24.75
N GLN A 309 -10.60 3.75 -25.12
CA GLN A 309 -11.22 4.67 -24.15
C GLN A 309 -12.64 4.25 -23.75
N GLN A 310 -13.39 3.69 -24.71
CA GLN A 310 -14.78 3.27 -24.53
C GLN A 310 -15.04 1.94 -25.24
N VAL A 311 -15.94 1.15 -24.66
CA VAL A 311 -16.52 -0.05 -25.30
C VAL A 311 -18.04 0.05 -25.20
N ASN A 312 -18.73 0.03 -26.34
CA ASN A 312 -20.19 0.13 -26.44
C ASN A 312 -20.77 1.34 -25.69
N ASN A 313 -20.14 2.51 -25.92
CA ASN A 313 -20.39 3.78 -25.24
C ASN A 313 -20.23 3.78 -23.69
N LYS A 314 -19.81 2.67 -23.04
CA LYS A 314 -19.32 2.71 -21.65
C LYS A 314 -17.85 3.18 -21.63
N ASP A 315 -17.52 4.10 -20.73
CA ASP A 315 -16.13 4.46 -20.39
C ASP A 315 -15.37 3.25 -19.82
N VAL A 316 -14.11 3.07 -20.24
CA VAL A 316 -13.22 2.06 -19.67
C VAL A 316 -12.59 2.62 -18.38
N THR A 317 -12.80 1.93 -17.27
CA THR A 317 -12.30 2.30 -15.93
C THR A 317 -10.87 1.81 -15.71
N ALA A 318 -10.53 0.62 -16.24
CA ALA A 318 -9.18 0.07 -16.21
C ALA A 318 -8.87 -0.85 -17.41
N HIS A 319 -7.59 -0.87 -17.78
CA HIS A 319 -7.02 -1.79 -18.76
C HIS A 319 -6.31 -2.93 -18.05
N ILE A 320 -6.75 -4.16 -18.27
CA ILE A 320 -6.21 -5.36 -17.62
C ILE A 320 -5.43 -6.16 -18.65
N TYR A 321 -4.20 -6.55 -18.30
CA TYR A 321 -3.29 -7.33 -19.13
C TYR A 321 -2.83 -8.56 -18.34
N GLU A 322 -3.08 -9.76 -18.85
CA GLU A 322 -2.71 -11.02 -18.23
C GLU A 322 -1.67 -11.77 -19.06
N TYR A 323 -0.52 -12.10 -18.45
CA TYR A 323 0.54 -12.82 -19.11
C TYR A 323 1.37 -13.63 -18.10
N THR A 324 1.84 -14.81 -18.49
CA THR A 324 2.73 -15.61 -17.65
C THR A 324 4.15 -15.44 -18.17
N THR A 325 4.97 -14.64 -17.49
CA THR A 325 6.31 -14.29 -17.99
C THR A 325 7.40 -15.24 -17.49
N GLN A 326 8.31 -15.62 -18.40
CA GLN A 326 9.56 -16.31 -18.10
C GLN A 326 10.77 -15.34 -18.08
N THR A 327 10.51 -14.03 -18.24
CA THR A 327 11.53 -12.98 -18.25
C THR A 327 11.56 -12.29 -16.89
N HIS A 328 12.69 -12.37 -16.21
CA HIS A 328 12.95 -11.71 -14.94
C HIS A 328 13.75 -10.42 -15.15
N LEU A 329 13.86 -9.63 -14.09
CA LEU A 329 14.67 -8.41 -14.07
C LEU A 329 15.97 -8.64 -13.29
N GLN A 330 17.00 -7.88 -13.66
CA GLN A 330 18.23 -7.73 -12.90
C GLN A 330 18.59 -6.24 -12.83
N LEU A 331 19.12 -5.79 -11.70
CA LEU A 331 19.60 -4.42 -11.51
C LEU A 331 21.13 -4.43 -11.44
N LYS A 332 21.79 -3.62 -12.26
CA LYS A 332 23.25 -3.45 -12.29
C LYS A 332 23.57 -1.96 -12.41
N ASN A 333 24.25 -1.40 -11.39
CA ASN A 333 24.59 0.03 -11.31
C ASN A 333 23.39 0.97 -11.52
N ASP A 334 22.24 0.61 -10.93
CA ASP A 334 20.93 1.27 -11.10
C ASP A 334 20.41 1.34 -12.55
N THR A 335 20.91 0.49 -13.45
CA THR A 335 20.28 0.17 -14.74
C THR A 335 19.53 -1.15 -14.64
N VAL A 336 18.30 -1.19 -15.16
CA VAL A 336 17.48 -2.42 -15.28
C VAL A 336 17.87 -3.18 -16.55
N THR A 337 18.01 -4.51 -16.44
CA THR A 337 18.28 -5.42 -17.56
C THR A 337 17.39 -6.66 -17.49
N LEU A 338 16.93 -7.16 -18.63
CA LEU A 338 16.09 -8.37 -18.73
C LEU A 338 16.93 -9.66 -18.64
N VAL A 339 16.35 -10.71 -18.05
CA VAL A 339 16.96 -12.05 -17.92
C VAL A 339 15.91 -13.12 -18.25
N HIS A 340 16.04 -13.75 -19.41
CA HIS A 340 15.08 -14.71 -19.95
C HIS A 340 15.30 -16.15 -19.44
N ARG A 341 14.41 -17.09 -19.80
CA ARG A 341 14.48 -18.52 -19.43
C ARG A 341 14.50 -18.79 -17.92
N ARG A 342 13.71 -18.02 -17.17
CA ARG A 342 13.57 -18.14 -15.71
C ARG A 342 12.29 -18.88 -15.33
N ARG A 343 12.12 -19.17 -14.03
CA ARG A 343 10.88 -19.78 -13.51
C ARG A 343 9.68 -18.88 -13.90
N PRO A 344 8.58 -19.44 -14.45
CA PRO A 344 7.44 -18.63 -14.87
C PRO A 344 6.80 -17.87 -13.71
N VAL A 345 6.18 -16.73 -13.98
CA VAL A 345 5.36 -15.97 -13.02
C VAL A 345 4.06 -15.53 -13.70
N GLN A 346 2.93 -15.93 -13.12
CA GLN A 346 1.60 -15.49 -13.58
C GLN A 346 1.39 -14.02 -13.16
N MET A 347 1.30 -13.11 -14.13
CA MET A 347 1.15 -11.68 -13.90
C MET A 347 -0.19 -11.13 -14.40
N ILE A 348 -0.75 -10.20 -13.63
CA ILE A 348 -1.90 -9.36 -13.99
C ILE A 348 -1.45 -7.90 -13.85
N PHE A 349 -1.38 -7.14 -14.93
CA PHE A 349 -1.14 -5.70 -14.89
C PHE A 349 -2.47 -4.96 -15.11
N CYS A 350 -2.84 -4.12 -14.14
CA CYS A 350 -4.06 -3.32 -14.16
C CYS A 350 -3.69 -1.83 -14.21
N LEU A 351 -3.82 -1.22 -15.38
CA LEU A 351 -3.59 0.20 -15.60
C LEU A 351 -4.93 0.94 -15.54
N LYS A 352 -5.19 1.67 -14.47
CA LYS A 352 -6.43 2.44 -14.29
C LYS A 352 -6.42 3.66 -15.22
N GLU A 353 -7.56 4.00 -15.80
CA GLU A 353 -7.64 5.13 -16.74
C GLU A 353 -7.45 6.47 -16.03
N LYS A 354 -8.10 6.63 -14.87
CA LYS A 354 -8.05 7.84 -14.01
C LYS A 354 -7.22 7.58 -12.75
N ASN A 355 -6.63 8.63 -12.20
CA ASN A 355 -6.03 8.59 -10.86
C ASN A 355 -7.16 8.50 -9.82
N GLN A 356 -7.11 7.49 -8.96
CA GLN A 356 -8.11 7.26 -7.90
C GLN A 356 -7.47 6.90 -6.54
N LYS A 357 -6.16 7.13 -6.37
CA LYS A 357 -5.36 6.83 -5.17
C LYS A 357 -5.17 5.32 -4.92
N LYS A 358 -4.25 5.01 -3.99
CA LYS A 358 -3.91 3.63 -3.56
C LYS A 358 -5.12 2.82 -3.09
N ILE A 359 -6.04 3.42 -2.33
CA ILE A 359 -7.20 2.69 -1.76
C ILE A 359 -8.11 2.10 -2.85
N ASN A 360 -8.32 2.82 -3.96
CA ASN A 360 -9.01 2.31 -5.14
C ASN A 360 -8.25 1.16 -5.82
N SER A 361 -6.91 1.23 -5.85
CA SER A 361 -6.08 0.13 -6.36
C SER A 361 -6.22 -1.14 -5.49
N HIS A 362 -6.44 -0.99 -4.18
CA HIS A 362 -6.81 -2.11 -3.30
C HIS A 362 -8.24 -2.61 -3.55
N ARG A 363 -9.19 -1.79 -4.04
CA ARG A 363 -10.52 -2.27 -4.47
C ARG A 363 -10.42 -3.18 -5.70
N TRP A 364 -9.66 -2.80 -6.72
CA TRP A 364 -9.35 -3.69 -7.85
C TRP A 364 -8.73 -5.02 -7.39
N PHE A 365 -7.80 -4.97 -6.44
CA PHE A 365 -7.19 -6.18 -5.89
C PHE A 365 -8.17 -7.08 -5.11
N PHE A 366 -8.90 -6.55 -4.12
CA PHE A 366 -9.72 -7.36 -3.22
C PHE A 366 -11.15 -7.61 -3.72
N GLN A 367 -11.83 -6.62 -4.31
CA GLN A 367 -13.24 -6.71 -4.71
C GLN A 367 -13.42 -7.25 -6.14
N ALA A 368 -12.55 -6.86 -7.08
CA ALA A 368 -12.58 -7.38 -8.45
C ALA A 368 -11.81 -8.70 -8.57
N PHE A 369 -10.48 -8.64 -8.50
CA PHE A 369 -9.63 -9.79 -8.83
C PHE A 369 -9.66 -10.87 -7.75
N GLY A 370 -9.64 -10.49 -6.47
CA GLY A 370 -9.77 -11.41 -5.34
C GLY A 370 -11.07 -12.22 -5.41
N ARG A 371 -12.19 -11.59 -5.78
CA ARG A 371 -13.51 -12.24 -5.89
C ARG A 371 -13.58 -13.23 -7.07
N VAL A 372 -12.80 -12.99 -8.13
CA VAL A 372 -12.67 -13.93 -9.26
C VAL A 372 -11.69 -15.06 -8.95
N LEU A 373 -10.57 -14.79 -8.26
CA LEU A 373 -9.54 -15.80 -7.97
C LEU A 373 -9.88 -16.69 -6.77
N ASP A 374 -10.58 -16.16 -5.77
CA ASP A 374 -10.77 -16.73 -4.43
C ASP A 374 -9.44 -17.22 -3.80
N PRO A 375 -8.52 -16.30 -3.46
CA PRO A 375 -7.20 -16.65 -2.96
C PRO A 375 -7.20 -16.99 -1.46
N ASN A 376 -6.34 -17.91 -1.02
CA ASN A 376 -6.16 -18.16 0.42
C ASN A 376 -5.54 -16.94 1.13
N ILE A 377 -4.34 -16.52 0.70
CA ILE A 377 -3.58 -15.42 1.29
C ILE A 377 -3.36 -14.30 0.26
N CYS A 378 -3.67 -13.07 0.65
CA CYS A 378 -3.32 -11.84 -0.06
C CYS A 378 -2.07 -11.19 0.54
N VAL A 379 -1.21 -10.59 -0.28
CA VAL A 379 -0.01 -9.84 0.14
C VAL A 379 -0.03 -8.44 -0.48
N LEU A 380 0.19 -7.42 0.34
CA LEU A 380 0.32 -6.02 -0.08
C LEU A 380 1.81 -5.64 -0.16
N LEU A 381 2.21 -5.04 -1.29
CA LEU A 381 3.50 -4.39 -1.50
C LEU A 381 3.29 -3.01 -2.14
N ASP A 382 4.09 -2.03 -1.72
CA ASP A 382 4.26 -0.79 -2.47
C ASP A 382 5.45 -0.90 -3.43
N ALA A 383 5.31 -0.32 -4.63
CA ALA A 383 6.44 -0.14 -5.54
C ALA A 383 7.54 0.68 -4.85
N GLY A 384 8.80 0.23 -4.99
CA GLY A 384 9.94 0.71 -4.21
C GLY A 384 10.26 -0.18 -3.00
N THR A 385 9.27 -0.81 -2.36
CA THR A 385 9.53 -1.77 -1.28
C THR A 385 10.02 -3.10 -1.84
N ARG A 386 11.23 -3.51 -1.46
CA ARG A 386 11.89 -4.75 -1.87
C ARG A 386 11.78 -5.81 -0.78
N PRO A 387 10.95 -6.87 -0.96
CA PRO A 387 10.94 -7.97 -0.01
C PRO A 387 12.24 -8.79 -0.07
N GLY A 388 12.70 -9.26 1.09
CA GLY A 388 13.83 -10.18 1.21
C GLY A 388 13.52 -11.52 0.52
N GLY A 389 14.57 -12.23 0.06
CA GLY A 389 14.44 -13.32 -0.93
C GLY A 389 13.62 -14.56 -0.51
N ASN A 390 13.29 -14.70 0.77
CA ASN A 390 12.39 -15.71 1.32
C ASN A 390 11.30 -15.13 2.25
N SER A 391 11.17 -13.80 2.32
CA SER A 391 10.33 -13.09 3.28
C SER A 391 8.83 -13.25 3.02
N ILE A 392 8.40 -13.35 1.75
CA ILE A 392 7.00 -13.62 1.40
C ILE A 392 6.63 -15.06 1.80
N TYR A 393 7.56 -16.01 1.63
CA TYR A 393 7.37 -17.38 2.12
C TYR A 393 7.23 -17.42 3.66
N HIS A 394 8.02 -16.64 4.40
CA HIS A 394 7.88 -16.57 5.86
C HIS A 394 6.57 -15.90 6.30
N LEU A 395 6.07 -14.88 5.58
CA LEU A 395 4.73 -14.35 5.80
C LEU A 395 3.66 -15.43 5.59
N TRP A 396 3.67 -16.14 4.44
CA TRP A 396 2.74 -17.23 4.18
C TRP A 396 2.81 -18.32 5.26
N LYS A 397 4.01 -18.69 5.70
CA LYS A 397 4.24 -19.70 6.75
C LYS A 397 3.55 -19.34 8.07
N ALA A 398 3.38 -18.06 8.39
CA ALA A 398 2.65 -17.64 9.59
C ALA A 398 1.15 -18.03 9.53
N PHE A 399 0.55 -18.09 8.33
CA PHE A 399 -0.84 -18.52 8.13
C PHE A 399 -0.99 -20.05 8.03
N ASP A 400 0.08 -20.76 7.67
CA ASP A 400 0.17 -22.24 7.65
C ASP A 400 0.30 -22.80 9.09
N LEU A 401 1.08 -22.12 9.95
CA LEU A 401 1.26 -22.50 11.37
C LEU A 401 0.20 -21.92 12.33
N GLU A 402 -0.64 -20.99 11.87
CA GLU A 402 -1.69 -20.37 12.68
C GLU A 402 -2.95 -20.16 11.83
N PRO A 403 -3.90 -21.12 11.84
CA PRO A 403 -5.17 -21.00 11.12
C PRO A 403 -5.93 -19.72 11.46
N MET A 404 -5.85 -19.24 12.71
CA MET A 404 -6.54 -18.01 13.13
C MET A 404 -5.74 -16.72 12.88
N CYS A 405 -4.63 -16.79 12.14
CA CYS A 405 -3.95 -15.60 11.64
C CYS A 405 -4.83 -14.93 10.59
N GLY A 406 -5.34 -13.74 10.90
CA GLY A 406 -6.12 -12.89 9.98
C GLY A 406 -5.23 -11.97 9.14
N GLY A 407 -4.11 -11.52 9.71
CA GLY A 407 -3.11 -10.69 9.03
C GLY A 407 -1.73 -10.78 9.68
N ALA A 408 -0.68 -10.50 8.93
CA ALA A 408 0.70 -10.53 9.39
C ALA A 408 1.56 -9.48 8.66
N CYS A 409 2.62 -9.00 9.31
CA CYS A 409 3.60 -8.09 8.68
C CYS A 409 5.04 -8.54 8.93
N GLY A 410 5.94 -8.11 8.04
CA GLY A 410 7.37 -8.30 8.20
C GLY A 410 8.07 -7.04 8.72
N GLU A 411 9.35 -7.18 9.03
CA GLU A 411 10.21 -6.08 9.46
C GLU A 411 10.45 -5.08 8.31
N ILE A 412 9.93 -3.85 8.44
CA ILE A 412 10.25 -2.75 7.52
C ILE A 412 11.66 -2.22 7.84
N LYS A 413 12.55 -2.21 6.84
CA LYS A 413 13.94 -1.74 6.93
C LYS A 413 14.15 -0.54 6.01
N ALA A 414 14.87 0.48 6.50
CA ALA A 414 15.35 1.55 5.63
C ALA A 414 16.44 1.02 4.67
N MET A 415 16.42 1.45 3.40
CA MET A 415 17.49 1.14 2.44
C MET A 415 18.77 1.89 2.80
N LEU A 416 19.71 1.18 3.42
CA LEU A 416 20.99 1.75 3.89
C LEU A 416 22.01 2.01 2.77
N GLY A 417 21.76 1.50 1.56
CA GLY A 417 22.69 1.57 0.44
C GLY A 417 23.90 0.63 0.59
N THR A 418 24.69 0.49 -0.47
CA THR A 418 25.91 -0.34 -0.46
C THR A 418 26.87 0.13 0.63
N GLY A 419 27.29 -0.80 1.51
CA GLY A 419 28.16 -0.49 2.64
C GLY A 419 27.55 0.44 3.70
N GLY A 420 26.23 0.65 3.72
CA GLY A 420 25.57 1.55 4.67
C GLY A 420 25.70 3.04 4.34
N LYS A 421 26.15 3.40 3.11
CA LYS A 421 26.43 4.78 2.68
C LYS A 421 25.32 5.79 3.00
N ASN A 422 24.05 5.39 2.98
CA ASN A 422 22.93 6.31 3.20
C ASN A 422 22.84 6.78 4.67
N LEU A 423 23.44 6.05 5.62
CA LEU A 423 23.51 6.43 7.04
C LEU A 423 24.38 7.67 7.32
N LEU A 424 25.16 8.11 6.33
CA LEU A 424 25.84 9.42 6.36
C LEU A 424 24.86 10.59 6.36
N ASN A 425 23.61 10.38 5.91
CA ASN A 425 22.53 11.33 6.10
C ASN A 425 21.86 11.08 7.47
N PRO A 426 21.90 12.03 8.43
CA PRO A 426 21.35 11.82 9.77
C PRO A 426 19.83 11.62 9.78
N LEU A 427 19.10 12.10 8.76
CA LEU A 427 17.67 11.86 8.61
C LEU A 427 17.39 10.38 8.30
N VAL A 428 18.20 9.75 7.45
CA VAL A 428 18.09 8.31 7.12
C VAL A 428 18.49 7.46 8.32
N ALA A 429 19.57 7.82 9.01
CA ALA A 429 20.01 7.13 10.23
C ALA A 429 18.93 7.16 11.33
N THR A 430 18.34 8.32 11.60
CA THR A 430 17.28 8.48 12.60
C THR A 430 16.05 7.62 12.30
N GLN A 431 15.62 7.58 11.04
CA GLN A 431 14.48 6.76 10.61
C GLN A 431 14.80 5.26 10.68
N ASN A 432 16.03 4.86 10.34
CA ASN A 432 16.50 3.48 10.54
C ASN A 432 16.46 3.09 12.03
N PHE A 433 16.91 3.96 12.94
CA PHE A 433 16.86 3.71 14.37
C PHE A 433 15.42 3.54 14.88
N GLU A 434 14.52 4.44 14.51
CA GLU A 434 13.10 4.39 14.87
C GLU A 434 12.42 3.11 14.38
N TYR A 435 12.61 2.75 13.10
CA TYR A 435 12.05 1.51 12.54
C TYR A 435 12.61 0.28 13.27
N LYS A 436 13.91 0.27 13.60
CA LYS A 436 14.52 -0.84 14.37
C LYS A 436 13.92 -0.97 15.76
N MET A 437 13.81 0.13 16.51
CA MET A 437 13.22 0.13 17.85
C MET A 437 11.76 -0.33 17.83
N SER A 438 10.94 0.14 16.88
CA SER A 438 9.54 -0.31 16.81
C SER A 438 9.42 -1.78 16.41
N ASN A 439 10.30 -2.29 15.54
CA ASN A 439 10.37 -3.72 15.17
C ASN A 439 11.01 -4.64 16.24
N ILE A 440 11.70 -4.07 17.24
CA ILE A 440 12.39 -4.79 18.34
C ILE A 440 11.57 -4.77 19.64
N LEU A 441 10.77 -3.73 19.87
CA LEU A 441 9.98 -3.56 21.09
C LEU A 441 8.47 -3.57 20.82
N ASP A 442 7.98 -2.67 19.97
CA ASP A 442 6.53 -2.45 19.82
C ASP A 442 5.85 -3.61 19.08
N LYS A 443 6.32 -3.99 17.89
CA LYS A 443 5.71 -5.05 17.09
C LYS A 443 5.77 -6.43 17.76
N PRO A 444 6.86 -6.80 18.47
CA PRO A 444 6.86 -7.97 19.35
C PRO A 444 5.85 -7.90 20.51
N LEU A 445 5.72 -6.77 21.20
CA LEU A 445 4.73 -6.57 22.28
C LEU A 445 3.29 -6.71 21.76
N GLU A 446 2.95 -5.99 20.70
CA GLU A 446 1.65 -6.06 20.02
C GLU A 446 1.36 -7.52 19.61
N SER A 447 2.28 -8.16 18.88
CA SER A 447 2.14 -9.55 18.43
C SER A 447 2.04 -10.60 19.55
N ALA A 448 2.47 -10.29 20.78
CA ALA A 448 2.24 -11.16 21.94
C ALA A 448 0.76 -11.18 22.35
N PHE A 449 0.13 -10.01 22.41
CA PHE A 449 -1.31 -9.86 22.66
C PHE A 449 -2.16 -10.29 21.46
N GLY A 450 -1.60 -10.30 20.26
CA GLY A 450 -2.23 -10.83 19.04
C GLY A 450 -3.15 -9.83 18.34
N PHE A 451 -3.08 -8.56 18.74
CA PHE A 451 -3.54 -7.40 17.98
C PHE A 451 -2.29 -6.59 17.62
N ILE A 452 -2.31 -5.92 16.47
CA ILE A 452 -1.18 -5.13 15.99
C ILE A 452 -1.74 -3.81 15.48
N SER A 453 -1.34 -2.70 16.10
CA SER A 453 -1.98 -1.39 15.88
C SER A 453 -1.85 -0.87 14.45
N VAL A 454 -0.90 -1.43 13.67
CA VAL A 454 -0.74 -1.24 12.23
C VAL A 454 0.07 -2.40 11.63
N LEU A 455 -0.49 -3.05 10.61
CA LEU A 455 0.22 -3.89 9.65
C LEU A 455 0.52 -3.03 8.41
N PRO A 456 1.79 -2.65 8.13
CA PRO A 456 2.07 -1.68 7.07
C PRO A 456 1.65 -2.16 5.68
N GLY A 457 0.82 -1.39 4.97
CA GLY A 457 0.39 -1.66 3.59
C GLY A 457 1.49 -1.64 2.54
N ALA A 458 2.75 -1.42 2.94
CA ALA A 458 3.96 -1.54 2.10
C ALA A 458 4.59 -2.94 2.13
N PHE A 459 4.39 -3.72 3.21
CA PHE A 459 4.78 -5.13 3.30
C PHE A 459 3.98 -5.88 4.39
N SER A 460 2.76 -6.28 4.04
CA SER A 460 1.87 -7.05 4.91
C SER A 460 1.12 -8.13 4.12
N ALA A 461 0.53 -9.08 4.83
CA ALA A 461 -0.27 -10.16 4.27
C ALA A 461 -1.55 -10.35 5.09
N TYR A 462 -2.60 -10.86 4.46
CA TYR A 462 -3.93 -11.02 5.02
C TYR A 462 -4.58 -12.30 4.51
N ARG A 463 -5.34 -12.99 5.36
CA ARG A 463 -6.15 -14.14 4.95
C ARG A 463 -7.45 -13.63 4.31
N TYR A 464 -7.76 -14.02 3.07
CA TYR A 464 -8.84 -13.39 2.30
C TYR A 464 -10.22 -13.51 2.98
N VAL A 465 -10.54 -14.68 3.55
CA VAL A 465 -11.78 -14.90 4.33
C VAL A 465 -11.84 -14.09 5.64
N ALA A 466 -10.71 -13.68 6.21
CA ALA A 466 -10.69 -12.80 7.37
C ALA A 466 -11.11 -11.37 6.98
N LEU A 467 -10.72 -10.91 5.79
CA LEU A 467 -11.09 -9.59 5.24
C LEU A 467 -12.58 -9.46 4.89
N GLN A 468 -13.22 -10.53 4.39
CA GLN A 468 -14.60 -10.47 3.88
C GLN A 468 -15.60 -9.88 4.88
N ASN A 469 -16.58 -9.12 4.38
CA ASN A 469 -17.63 -8.55 5.22
C ASN A 469 -18.63 -9.62 5.70
N ASP A 470 -19.49 -9.26 6.65
CA ASP A 470 -20.61 -10.10 7.07
C ASP A 470 -21.76 -10.10 6.04
N LYS A 471 -22.78 -10.92 6.28
CA LYS A 471 -23.96 -11.02 5.40
C LYS A 471 -24.84 -9.77 5.33
N ASN A 472 -24.55 -8.75 6.13
CA ASN A 472 -25.19 -7.42 6.06
C ASN A 472 -24.31 -6.40 5.29
N GLY A 473 -23.22 -6.86 4.67
CA GLY A 473 -22.23 -6.04 3.99
C GLY A 473 -21.24 -5.33 4.92
N LYS A 474 -21.30 -5.54 6.24
CA LYS A 474 -20.50 -4.79 7.24
C LYS A 474 -19.25 -5.56 7.64
N GLY A 475 -18.11 -4.90 7.71
CA GLY A 475 -16.87 -5.58 8.11
C GLY A 475 -15.58 -4.95 7.60
N PRO A 476 -14.46 -5.69 7.63
CA PRO A 476 -13.13 -5.12 7.46
C PRO A 476 -12.92 -4.43 6.10
N LEU A 477 -13.43 -4.99 5.00
CA LEU A 477 -13.32 -4.36 3.67
C LEU A 477 -14.28 -3.17 3.48
N GLU A 478 -15.49 -3.22 4.04
CA GLU A 478 -16.41 -2.05 4.02
C GLU A 478 -15.78 -0.86 4.74
N LYS A 479 -15.22 -1.09 5.93
CA LYS A 479 -14.52 -0.06 6.69
C LYS A 479 -13.26 0.43 5.99
N TYR A 480 -12.40 -0.48 5.50
CA TYR A 480 -11.18 -0.11 4.80
C TYR A 480 -11.43 0.80 3.59
N PHE A 481 -12.45 0.50 2.78
CA PHE A 481 -12.76 1.28 1.58
C PHE A 481 -13.62 2.52 1.83
N LEU A 482 -14.22 2.70 3.01
CA LEU A 482 -15.02 3.89 3.34
C LEU A 482 -14.24 5.19 3.10
N GLY A 483 -12.93 5.19 3.35
CA GLY A 483 -12.02 6.31 3.05
C GLY A 483 -12.03 6.79 1.59
N GLU A 484 -12.33 5.93 0.61
CA GLU A 484 -12.51 6.35 -0.80
C GLU A 484 -13.70 7.31 -0.93
N THR A 485 -14.86 6.92 -0.37
CA THR A 485 -16.08 7.73 -0.41
C THR A 485 -15.94 9.02 0.40
N LEU A 486 -15.27 8.97 1.55
CA LEU A 486 -15.05 10.14 2.42
C LEU A 486 -14.06 11.14 1.82
N HIS A 487 -13.07 10.68 1.05
CA HIS A 487 -12.11 11.54 0.35
C HIS A 487 -12.62 12.09 -0.99
N GLY A 488 -13.83 11.71 -1.43
CA GLY A 488 -14.46 12.19 -2.67
C GLY A 488 -15.82 12.88 -2.47
N GLY A 489 -16.54 12.59 -1.38
CA GLY A 489 -17.86 13.12 -1.08
C GLY A 489 -17.85 14.46 -0.31
N SER A 490 -18.86 15.29 -0.55
CA SER A 490 -19.02 16.60 0.08
C SER A 490 -19.43 16.58 1.57
N ASN A 491 -19.71 15.40 2.14
CA ASN A 491 -20.39 15.25 3.44
C ASN A 491 -19.51 14.61 4.54
N ALA A 492 -18.22 14.32 4.27
CA ALA A 492 -17.33 13.68 5.24
C ALA A 492 -16.87 14.61 6.37
N GLY A 493 -16.78 14.10 7.60
CA GLY A 493 -16.22 14.83 8.73
C GLY A 493 -14.69 14.94 8.67
N LEU A 494 -14.11 16.01 9.22
CA LEU A 494 -12.64 16.16 9.26
C LEU A 494 -11.96 15.06 10.09
N PHE A 495 -12.65 14.57 11.14
CA PHE A 495 -12.19 13.46 11.97
C PHE A 495 -12.01 12.19 11.14
N GLU A 496 -13.07 11.77 10.43
CA GLU A 496 -13.08 10.58 9.57
C GLU A 496 -12.06 10.73 8.43
N SER A 497 -12.01 11.93 7.84
CA SER A 497 -11.07 12.28 6.79
C SER A 497 -9.60 12.15 7.24
N ASN A 498 -9.25 12.56 8.47
CA ASN A 498 -7.90 12.33 8.99
C ASN A 498 -7.68 10.87 9.43
N MET A 499 -8.70 10.20 9.95
CA MET A 499 -8.63 8.79 10.37
C MET A 499 -8.26 7.87 9.20
N TYR A 500 -8.82 8.11 8.01
CA TYR A 500 -8.48 7.38 6.78
C TYR A 500 -7.17 7.82 6.10
N LEU A 501 -6.33 8.66 6.75
CA LEU A 501 -4.89 8.77 6.42
C LEU A 501 -4.06 7.62 7.04
N ALA A 502 -4.68 6.73 7.81
CA ALA A 502 -4.08 5.52 8.37
C ALA A 502 -5.09 4.35 8.30
N GLU A 503 -5.65 4.12 7.11
CA GLU A 503 -6.66 3.10 6.81
C GLU A 503 -6.26 1.68 7.26
N ASP A 504 -4.96 1.35 7.19
CA ASP A 504 -4.40 0.08 7.64
C ASP A 504 -4.64 -0.15 9.15
N ARG A 505 -4.69 0.90 9.98
CA ARG A 505 -4.99 0.80 11.42
C ARG A 505 -6.44 0.39 11.67
N ILE A 506 -7.36 0.96 10.90
CA ILE A 506 -8.80 0.64 10.98
C ILE A 506 -9.04 -0.80 10.51
N LEU A 507 -8.35 -1.23 9.45
CA LEU A 507 -8.39 -2.63 8.99
C LEU A 507 -7.88 -3.61 10.07
N CYS A 508 -6.78 -3.29 10.75
CA CYS A 508 -6.25 -4.12 11.83
C CYS A 508 -7.22 -4.23 13.02
N PHE A 509 -7.88 -3.12 13.38
CA PHE A 509 -8.89 -3.10 14.44
C PHE A 509 -10.11 -3.94 14.07
N GLU A 510 -10.73 -3.68 12.90
CA GLU A 510 -11.93 -4.38 12.43
C GLU A 510 -11.71 -5.88 12.20
N LEU A 511 -10.49 -6.32 11.84
CA LEU A 511 -10.15 -7.74 11.75
C LEU A 511 -10.25 -8.46 13.10
N VAL A 512 -9.76 -7.85 14.18
CA VAL A 512 -9.73 -8.45 15.53
C VAL A 512 -11.07 -8.27 16.26
N THR A 513 -11.77 -7.15 16.05
CA THR A 513 -13.13 -6.96 16.58
C THR A 513 -14.21 -7.64 15.74
N LYS A 514 -13.89 -8.25 14.59
CA LYS A 514 -14.87 -8.87 13.66
C LYS A 514 -15.86 -9.78 14.40
N ARG A 515 -17.16 -9.44 14.29
CA ARG A 515 -18.24 -10.11 15.03
C ARG A 515 -18.20 -11.63 14.84
N ASN A 516 -18.32 -12.37 15.94
CA ASN A 516 -18.30 -13.84 16.02
C ASN A 516 -17.02 -14.53 15.50
N CYS A 517 -16.01 -13.77 15.04
CA CYS A 517 -14.70 -14.27 14.63
C CYS A 517 -13.67 -14.16 15.76
N HIS A 518 -12.53 -14.82 15.62
CA HIS A 518 -11.42 -14.77 16.57
C HIS A 518 -10.06 -14.70 15.86
N TRP A 519 -9.94 -13.78 14.90
CA TRP A 519 -8.72 -13.55 14.13
C TRP A 519 -7.68 -12.78 14.96
N ILE A 520 -6.45 -13.26 14.93
CA ILE A 520 -5.28 -12.57 15.51
C ILE A 520 -4.33 -12.05 14.43
N LEU A 521 -3.54 -11.04 14.78
CA LEU A 521 -2.50 -10.45 13.94
C LEU A 521 -1.11 -10.84 14.46
N GLN A 522 -0.15 -11.10 13.56
CA GLN A 522 1.19 -11.58 13.93
C GLN A 522 2.33 -10.79 13.27
N TYR A 523 3.41 -10.54 14.03
CA TYR A 523 4.64 -9.95 13.51
C TYR A 523 5.66 -11.04 13.17
N VAL A 524 6.10 -11.08 11.92
CA VAL A 524 7.00 -12.12 11.39
C VAL A 524 8.39 -11.56 11.22
N LYS A 525 9.19 -11.56 12.29
CA LYS A 525 10.60 -11.10 12.28
C LYS A 525 11.50 -11.85 11.27
N SER A 526 11.07 -13.03 10.80
CA SER A 526 11.78 -13.78 9.73
C SER A 526 11.53 -13.24 8.32
N ALA A 527 10.57 -12.32 8.15
CA ALA A 527 10.26 -11.64 6.90
C ALA A 527 10.71 -10.18 7.00
N ASN A 528 11.33 -9.63 5.95
CA ASN A 528 11.68 -8.21 5.89
C ASN A 528 11.37 -7.59 4.52
N GLY A 529 11.04 -6.30 4.54
CA GLY A 529 10.91 -5.45 3.35
C GLY A 529 11.83 -4.24 3.48
N GLU A 530 12.70 -4.04 2.50
CA GLU A 530 13.58 -2.86 2.41
C GLU A 530 12.86 -1.75 1.62
N THR A 531 12.68 -0.58 2.21
CA THR A 531 12.06 0.61 1.59
C THR A 531 12.99 1.80 1.67
N ASP A 532 12.96 2.68 0.68
CA ASP A 532 13.55 4.01 0.80
C ASP A 532 12.82 4.84 1.88
N VAL A 533 13.53 5.84 2.41
CA VAL A 533 13.00 6.75 3.43
C VAL A 533 13.40 8.19 3.07
N PRO A 534 12.58 9.21 3.39
CA PRO A 534 12.89 10.60 3.09
C PRO A 534 14.31 11.01 3.48
N ASP A 535 15.11 11.42 2.49
CA ASP A 535 16.47 11.93 2.69
C ASP A 535 16.50 13.45 2.86
N SER A 536 15.36 14.13 2.63
CA SER A 536 15.18 15.57 2.73
C SER A 536 14.20 15.97 3.85
N VAL A 537 14.46 17.10 4.51
CA VAL A 537 13.61 17.65 5.58
C VAL A 537 12.19 17.91 5.08
N THR A 538 12.04 18.41 3.84
CA THR A 538 10.75 18.73 3.22
C THR A 538 9.86 17.49 3.08
N GLU A 539 10.42 16.38 2.61
CA GLU A 539 9.67 15.13 2.42
C GLU A 539 9.39 14.43 3.75
N LEU A 540 10.34 14.47 4.70
CA LEU A 540 10.14 13.97 6.06
C LEU A 540 8.97 14.69 6.74
N VAL A 541 8.92 16.03 6.69
CA VAL A 541 7.82 16.83 7.28
C VAL A 541 6.47 16.47 6.64
N LEU A 542 6.41 16.29 5.31
CA LEU A 542 5.17 15.94 4.60
C LEU A 542 4.73 14.47 4.80
N GLN A 543 5.66 13.52 4.94
CA GLN A 543 5.37 12.15 5.33
C GLN A 543 4.80 12.13 6.76
N ARG A 544 5.48 12.81 7.70
CA ARG A 544 5.17 12.74 9.13
C ARG A 544 3.89 13.46 9.50
N ARG A 545 3.50 14.52 8.76
CA ARG A 545 2.13 15.08 8.85
C ARG A 545 1.06 14.00 8.70
N ARG A 546 1.14 13.16 7.65
CA ARG A 546 0.16 12.10 7.38
C ARG A 546 0.17 11.05 8.48
N TRP A 547 1.35 10.56 8.84
CA TRP A 547 1.52 9.48 9.81
C TRP A 547 1.11 9.84 11.23
N LEU A 548 1.45 11.05 11.70
CA LEU A 548 1.08 11.53 13.03
C LEU A 548 -0.43 11.79 13.12
N ASN A 549 -1.01 12.53 12.16
CA ASN A 549 -2.44 12.82 12.17
C ASN A 549 -3.27 11.54 12.02
N GLY A 550 -2.97 10.69 11.02
CA GLY A 550 -3.68 9.44 10.81
C GLY A 550 -3.60 8.50 12.02
N SER A 551 -2.43 8.37 12.65
CA SER A 551 -2.28 7.55 13.87
C SER A 551 -3.06 8.12 15.06
N PHE A 552 -3.09 9.45 15.23
CA PHE A 552 -3.79 10.11 16.33
C PHE A 552 -5.32 9.95 16.21
N PHE A 553 -5.90 10.23 15.04
CA PHE A 553 -7.34 10.10 14.83
C PHE A 553 -7.79 8.63 14.82
N ALA A 554 -7.00 7.70 14.26
CA ALA A 554 -7.28 6.26 14.36
C ALA A 554 -7.17 5.73 15.81
N ALA A 555 -6.26 6.27 16.64
CA ALA A 555 -6.19 5.93 18.06
C ALA A 555 -7.44 6.40 18.82
N ILE A 556 -7.91 7.63 18.60
CA ILE A 556 -9.18 8.11 19.20
C ILE A 556 -10.36 7.24 18.74
N TYR A 557 -10.42 6.85 17.47
CA TYR A 557 -11.46 5.94 16.97
C TYR A 557 -11.45 4.60 17.71
N ALA A 558 -10.28 3.95 17.81
CA ALA A 558 -10.13 2.70 18.54
C ALA A 558 -10.47 2.86 20.04
N ILE A 559 -10.22 4.04 20.62
CA ILE A 559 -10.59 4.37 22.00
C ILE A 559 -12.10 4.49 22.19
N ALA A 560 -12.82 5.15 21.28
CA ALA A 560 -14.29 5.18 21.32
C ALA A 560 -14.92 3.78 21.12
N HIS A 561 -14.31 2.95 20.27
CA HIS A 561 -14.84 1.65 19.87
C HIS A 561 -14.26 0.46 20.66
N PHE A 562 -13.49 0.67 21.75
CA PHE A 562 -12.85 -0.42 22.50
C PHE A 562 -13.85 -1.53 22.95
N HIS A 563 -15.10 -1.15 23.22
CA HIS A 563 -16.19 -2.05 23.57
C HIS A 563 -16.49 -3.11 22.50
N GLU A 564 -16.07 -2.89 21.25
CA GLU A 564 -16.25 -3.83 20.15
C GLU A 564 -15.40 -5.10 20.29
N PHE A 565 -14.31 -5.11 21.06
CA PHE A 565 -13.57 -6.36 21.34
C PHE A 565 -14.48 -7.43 21.97
N PHE A 566 -15.53 -7.04 22.73
CA PHE A 566 -16.49 -7.97 23.30
C PHE A 566 -17.39 -8.64 22.25
N ARG A 567 -17.61 -8.02 21.07
CA ARG A 567 -18.42 -8.57 19.94
C ARG A 567 -17.71 -9.69 19.17
N SER A 568 -16.40 -9.86 19.38
CA SER A 568 -15.60 -10.98 18.82
C SER A 568 -15.80 -12.28 19.63
N ASN A 569 -15.48 -13.44 19.05
CA ASN A 569 -15.52 -14.75 19.72
C ASN A 569 -14.17 -15.14 20.35
N HIS A 570 -13.33 -14.16 20.68
CA HIS A 570 -12.07 -14.41 21.39
C HIS A 570 -12.28 -14.91 22.82
N SER A 571 -11.37 -15.74 23.31
CA SER A 571 -11.37 -16.22 24.70
C SER A 571 -11.19 -15.08 25.71
N ILE A 572 -11.65 -15.28 26.95
CA ILE A 572 -11.62 -14.27 28.02
C ILE A 572 -10.19 -13.74 28.25
N PHE A 573 -9.19 -14.62 28.32
CA PHE A 573 -7.79 -14.22 28.47
C PHE A 573 -7.25 -13.42 27.27
N ARG A 574 -7.68 -13.72 26.03
CA ARG A 574 -7.29 -12.94 24.84
C ARG A 574 -7.96 -11.56 24.84
N LYS A 575 -9.24 -11.47 25.21
CA LYS A 575 -9.97 -10.19 25.38
C LYS A 575 -9.34 -9.32 26.48
N LEU A 576 -8.93 -9.93 27.60
CA LEU A 576 -8.17 -9.24 28.66
C LEU A 576 -6.80 -8.76 28.16
N GLY A 577 -6.11 -9.58 27.36
CA GLY A 577 -4.86 -9.19 26.69
C GLY A 577 -5.01 -7.94 25.81
N PHE A 578 -6.01 -7.92 24.92
CA PHE A 578 -6.31 -6.74 24.10
C PHE A 578 -6.64 -5.51 24.96
N PHE A 579 -7.36 -5.68 26.07
CA PHE A 579 -7.68 -4.57 26.98
C PHE A 579 -6.42 -3.99 27.66
N ILE A 580 -5.49 -4.85 28.10
CA ILE A 580 -4.21 -4.43 28.68
C ILE A 580 -3.36 -3.69 27.64
N GLU A 581 -3.23 -4.24 26.42
CA GLU A 581 -2.53 -3.58 25.32
C GLU A 581 -3.16 -2.22 24.99
N PHE A 582 -4.49 -2.15 24.90
CA PHE A 582 -5.24 -0.94 24.62
C PHE A 582 -5.05 0.15 25.70
N VAL A 583 -5.05 -0.21 26.99
CA VAL A 583 -4.72 0.71 28.09
C VAL A 583 -3.29 1.23 27.94
N PHE A 584 -2.33 0.36 27.64
CA PHE A 584 -0.94 0.75 27.38
C PHE A 584 -0.80 1.72 26.18
N GLN A 585 -1.48 1.45 25.06
CA GLN A 585 -1.49 2.34 23.89
C GLN A 585 -2.16 3.69 24.21
N THR A 586 -3.21 3.70 25.04
CA THR A 586 -3.87 4.92 25.52
C THR A 586 -2.91 5.78 26.36
N ILE A 587 -2.12 5.17 27.25
CA ILE A 587 -1.10 5.87 28.04
C ILE A 587 -0.01 6.43 27.11
N ASN A 588 0.49 5.66 26.13
CA ASN A 588 1.45 6.16 25.13
C ASN A 588 0.90 7.38 24.35
N MET A 589 -0.39 7.37 23.98
CA MET A 589 -1.04 8.49 23.30
C MET A 589 -1.10 9.75 24.18
N ILE A 590 -1.36 9.60 25.49
CA ILE A 590 -1.33 10.71 26.45
C ILE A 590 0.08 11.28 26.58
N PHE A 591 1.12 10.43 26.69
CA PHE A 591 2.52 10.88 26.70
C PHE A 591 2.92 11.60 25.41
N ALA A 592 2.42 11.15 24.25
CA ALA A 592 2.64 11.82 22.96
C ALA A 592 1.92 13.18 22.87
N TRP A 593 0.70 13.29 23.39
CA TRP A 593 -0.07 14.55 23.42
C TRP A 593 0.65 15.64 24.23
N PHE A 594 1.23 15.28 25.37
CA PHE A 594 1.99 16.18 26.25
C PHE A 594 3.50 16.26 25.93
N ALA A 595 3.96 15.71 24.80
CA ALA A 595 5.38 15.58 24.50
C ALA A 595 6.14 16.93 24.45
N ILE A 596 5.51 18.01 23.98
CA ILE A 596 6.13 19.34 23.93
C ILE A 596 6.24 19.95 25.33
N GLY A 597 5.17 19.88 26.14
CA GLY A 597 5.20 20.33 27.53
C GLY A 597 6.24 19.56 28.35
N ASN A 598 6.28 18.24 28.19
CA ASN A 598 7.29 17.38 28.83
C ASN A 598 8.71 17.73 28.40
N PHE A 599 8.98 17.91 27.10
CA PHE A 599 10.32 18.28 26.64
C PHE A 599 10.74 19.68 27.11
N PHE A 600 9.82 20.64 27.11
CA PHE A 600 10.07 21.98 27.67
C PHE A 600 10.35 21.95 29.17
N LEU A 601 9.63 21.14 29.96
CA LEU A 601 9.87 20.97 31.39
C LEU A 601 11.23 20.34 31.66
N VAL A 602 11.57 19.24 30.97
CA VAL A 602 12.90 18.60 31.06
C VAL A 602 14.01 19.59 30.72
N PHE A 603 13.83 20.35 29.63
CA PHE A 603 14.75 21.42 29.23
C PHE A 603 14.89 22.50 30.31
N LYS A 604 13.77 23.04 30.82
CA LYS A 604 13.80 24.18 31.74
C LYS A 604 14.37 23.78 33.10
N ILE A 605 14.07 22.57 33.58
CA ILE A 605 14.62 22.05 34.84
C ILE A 605 16.14 21.85 34.71
N LEU A 606 16.61 21.03 33.76
CA LEU A 606 18.05 20.75 33.57
C LEU A 606 18.89 22.03 33.40
N THR A 607 18.41 22.97 32.60
CA THR A 607 19.14 24.22 32.33
C THR A 607 19.13 25.18 33.51
N THR A 608 18.09 25.18 34.34
CA THR A 608 18.05 25.99 35.57
C THR A 608 18.92 25.36 36.66
N SER A 609 18.96 24.02 36.77
CA SER A 609 19.85 23.31 37.70
C SER A 609 21.33 23.67 37.49
N LEU A 610 21.78 23.83 36.23
CA LEU A 610 23.15 24.27 35.93
C LEU A 610 23.54 25.63 36.55
N GLY A 611 22.57 26.47 36.90
CA GLY A 611 22.80 27.78 37.51
C GLY A 611 23.22 27.74 38.98
N SER A 612 23.22 26.58 39.64
CA SER A 612 23.68 26.48 41.03
C SER A 612 25.17 26.81 41.16
N ASP A 613 25.56 27.42 42.30
CA ASP A 613 26.94 27.85 42.57
C ASP A 613 27.95 26.68 42.57
N THR A 614 27.46 25.47 42.83
CA THR A 614 28.23 24.21 42.77
C THR A 614 28.53 23.70 41.35
N LEU A 615 27.87 24.26 40.32
CA LEU A 615 27.93 23.79 38.94
C LEU A 615 28.57 24.82 37.99
N LEU A 616 27.77 25.68 37.34
CA LEU A 616 28.24 26.77 36.48
C LEU A 616 27.91 28.16 37.06
N GLY A 617 27.21 28.22 38.20
CA GLY A 617 26.80 29.44 38.87
C GLY A 617 26.21 30.47 37.91
N ARG A 618 26.68 31.72 38.02
CA ARG A 618 26.23 32.85 37.20
C ARG A 618 26.29 32.63 35.69
N VAL A 619 27.23 31.82 35.18
CA VAL A 619 27.30 31.47 33.75
C VAL A 619 26.16 30.52 33.37
N GLY A 620 25.86 29.54 34.23
CA GLY A 620 24.72 28.64 34.07
C GLY A 620 23.38 29.38 34.07
N GLU A 621 23.20 30.35 34.98
CA GLU A 621 21.99 31.20 35.02
C GLU A 621 21.78 31.98 33.71
N ILE A 622 22.81 32.68 33.24
CA ILE A 622 22.75 33.48 32.00
C ILE A 622 22.42 32.58 30.80
N LEU A 623 23.08 31.42 30.68
CA LEU A 623 22.79 30.46 29.62
C LEU A 623 21.37 29.90 29.71
N SER A 624 20.87 29.59 30.91
CA SER A 624 19.48 29.14 31.10
C SER A 624 18.48 30.16 30.58
N VAL A 625 18.65 31.44 30.93
CA VAL A 625 17.76 32.52 30.47
C VAL A 625 17.84 32.68 28.95
N VAL A 626 19.05 32.80 28.38
CA VAL A 626 19.26 32.98 26.93
C VAL A 626 18.68 31.82 26.13
N PHE A 627 18.97 30.56 26.51
CA PHE A 627 18.43 29.41 25.80
C PHE A 627 16.92 29.25 26.00
N THR A 628 16.35 29.64 27.15
CA THR A 628 14.87 29.63 27.34
C THR A 628 14.19 30.60 26.39
N TRP A 629 14.72 31.81 26.21
CA TRP A 629 14.19 32.77 25.23
C TRP A 629 14.36 32.28 23.79
N LEU A 630 15.52 31.73 23.43
CA LEU A 630 15.76 31.17 22.10
C LEU A 630 14.83 29.98 21.79
N TYR A 631 14.60 29.08 22.77
CA TYR A 631 13.62 27.99 22.68
C TYR A 631 12.23 28.55 22.35
N GLY A 632 11.77 29.53 23.13
CA GLY A 632 10.44 30.14 22.95
C GLY A 632 10.28 30.80 21.58
N VAL A 633 11.27 31.61 21.16
CA VAL A 633 11.25 32.30 19.86
C VAL A 633 11.25 31.31 18.69
N ILE A 634 12.09 30.27 18.71
CA ILE A 634 12.14 29.28 17.63
C ILE A 634 10.90 28.39 17.61
N LEU A 635 10.33 28.02 18.77
CA LEU A 635 9.06 27.30 18.82
C LEU A 635 7.91 28.14 18.24
N ILE A 636 7.79 29.41 18.64
CA ILE A 636 6.80 30.35 18.06
C ILE A 636 7.01 30.50 16.55
N THR A 637 8.25 30.62 16.09
CA THR A 637 8.58 30.68 14.65
C THR A 637 8.14 29.39 13.94
N CYS A 638 8.23 28.23 14.59
CA CYS A 638 7.75 26.96 14.05
C CYS A 638 6.22 26.96 13.91
N PHE A 639 5.47 27.42 14.90
CA PHE A 639 4.00 27.61 14.78
C PHE A 639 3.63 28.56 13.63
N VAL A 640 4.33 29.69 13.50
CA VAL A 640 4.10 30.66 12.40
C VAL A 640 4.38 30.04 11.03
N LEU A 641 5.50 29.33 10.85
CA LEU A 641 5.82 28.66 9.58
C LEU A 641 4.87 27.49 9.28
N ALA A 642 4.44 26.75 10.30
CA ALA A 642 3.52 25.62 10.16
C ALA A 642 2.11 26.03 9.76
N MET A 643 1.65 27.22 10.19
CA MET A 643 0.35 27.77 9.80
C MET A 643 0.39 28.57 8.50
N GLY A 644 1.49 29.28 8.22
CA GLY A 644 1.58 30.22 7.09
C GLY A 644 2.18 29.66 5.80
N ASN A 645 3.10 28.70 5.86
CA ASN A 645 3.93 28.32 4.70
C ASN A 645 4.01 26.80 4.46
N ARG A 646 3.82 26.39 3.20
CA ARG A 646 4.11 25.01 2.77
C ARG A 646 5.62 24.73 2.84
N PRO A 647 6.07 23.60 3.42
CA PRO A 647 7.50 23.25 3.54
C PRO A 647 8.28 23.31 2.21
N ALA A 648 7.63 23.03 1.08
CA ALA A 648 8.24 23.12 -0.24
C ALA A 648 8.72 24.55 -0.63
N GLY A 649 8.14 25.60 -0.03
CA GLY A 649 8.58 27.00 -0.21
C GLY A 649 9.57 27.46 0.87
N SER A 650 9.48 26.91 2.08
CA SER A 650 10.25 27.37 3.26
C SER A 650 11.29 26.37 3.76
N GLY A 651 11.62 25.32 3.00
CA GLY A 651 12.46 24.20 3.43
C GLY A 651 13.82 24.59 4.03
N ARG A 652 14.45 25.69 3.59
CA ARG A 652 15.69 26.23 4.20
C ARG A 652 15.50 26.61 5.67
N LEU A 653 14.35 27.19 6.03
CA LEU A 653 14.02 27.57 7.41
C LEU A 653 13.74 26.34 8.27
N TYR A 654 13.05 25.34 7.72
CA TYR A 654 12.88 24.04 8.39
C TYR A 654 14.24 23.38 8.65
N THR A 655 15.15 23.34 7.68
CA THR A 655 16.53 22.83 7.89
C THR A 655 17.29 23.62 8.96
N ALA A 656 17.15 24.95 9.01
CA ALA A 656 17.76 25.76 10.07
C ALA A 656 17.19 25.42 11.47
N MET A 657 15.88 25.17 11.57
CA MET A 657 15.27 24.68 12.81
C MET A 657 15.80 23.30 13.22
N VAL A 658 16.01 22.37 12.27
CA VAL A 658 16.60 21.05 12.58
C VAL A 658 17.98 21.21 13.24
N TRP A 659 18.84 22.08 12.71
CA TRP A 659 20.16 22.35 13.30
C TRP A 659 20.08 23.05 14.66
N PHE A 660 19.15 23.99 14.85
CA PHE A 660 18.92 24.61 16.17
C PHE A 660 18.51 23.57 17.22
N TRP A 661 17.54 22.71 16.89
CA TRP A 661 17.04 21.69 17.80
C TRP A 661 18.08 20.62 18.13
N ALA A 662 18.95 20.27 17.18
CA ALA A 662 20.12 19.43 17.44
C ALA A 662 21.14 20.13 18.37
N GLY A 663 21.36 21.44 18.21
CA GLY A 663 22.20 22.24 19.11
C GLY A 663 21.67 22.28 20.56
N ILE A 664 20.35 22.46 20.72
CA ILE A 664 19.68 22.35 22.03
C ILE A 664 19.86 20.95 22.61
N MET A 665 19.82 19.88 21.80
CA MET A 665 20.08 18.53 22.29
C MET A 665 21.51 18.34 22.80
N ILE A 666 22.51 18.86 22.08
CA ILE A 666 23.92 18.80 22.50
C ILE A 666 24.09 19.50 23.86
N TYR A 667 23.46 20.66 24.04
CA TYR A 667 23.48 21.40 25.31
C TYR A 667 22.77 20.63 26.44
N LEU A 668 21.63 19.98 26.19
CA LEU A 668 20.94 19.16 27.19
C LEU A 668 21.71 17.88 27.56
N LEU A 669 22.36 17.24 26.59
CA LEU A 669 23.24 16.09 26.84
C LEU A 669 24.46 16.50 27.66
N PHE A 670 25.08 17.63 27.32
CA PHE A 670 26.13 18.23 28.14
C PHE A 670 25.64 18.54 29.56
N ALA A 671 24.46 19.16 29.71
CA ALA A 671 23.88 19.50 31.01
C ALA A 671 23.69 18.25 31.88
N ALA A 672 23.03 17.22 31.35
CA ALA A 672 22.76 15.97 32.07
C ALA A 672 24.06 15.24 32.47
N ILE A 673 25.04 15.15 31.55
CA ILE A 673 26.33 14.50 31.84
C ILE A 673 27.14 15.31 32.86
N PHE A 674 27.19 16.64 32.73
CA PHE A 674 27.93 17.50 33.64
C PHE A 674 27.35 17.48 35.06
N ILE A 675 26.02 17.54 35.20
CA ILE A 675 25.31 17.38 36.48
C ILE A 675 25.63 16.01 37.10
N ALA A 676 25.52 14.93 36.33
CA ALA A 676 25.80 13.58 36.83
C ALA A 676 27.25 13.40 37.28
N VAL A 677 28.23 13.87 36.50
CA VAL A 677 29.66 13.82 36.85
C VAL A 677 29.96 14.67 38.08
N LYS A 678 29.37 15.86 38.20
CA LYS A 678 29.55 16.72 39.38
C LYS A 678 28.93 16.15 40.65
N ALA A 679 27.76 15.50 40.55
CA ALA A 679 27.15 14.78 41.66
C ALA A 679 28.05 13.61 42.12
N ILE A 680 28.54 12.78 41.20
CA ILE A 680 29.46 11.67 41.51
C ILE A 680 30.75 12.18 42.18
N ILE A 681 31.31 13.32 41.72
CA ILE A 681 32.50 13.91 42.34
C ILE A 681 32.21 14.45 43.75
N ALA A 682 31.02 15.00 44.01
CA ALA A 682 30.63 15.39 45.37
C ALA A 682 30.51 14.16 46.28
N ASP A 683 29.73 13.16 45.87
CA ASP A 683 29.51 11.90 46.60
C ASP A 683 30.83 11.14 46.89
N ILE A 684 31.86 11.29 46.04
CA ILE A 684 33.20 10.69 46.24
C ILE A 684 34.05 11.46 47.27
N ASN A 685 33.85 12.78 47.40
CA ASN A 685 34.63 13.63 48.29
C ASN A 685 34.08 13.67 49.74
N ASP A 686 32.80 13.35 49.95
CA ASP A 686 32.13 13.35 51.26
C ASP A 686 32.48 12.11 52.13
N GLY A 687 33.78 11.93 52.40
CA GLY A 687 34.32 11.13 53.51
C GLY A 687 34.25 9.60 53.38
N ASP A 688 33.04 9.04 53.24
CA ASP A 688 32.79 7.59 53.11
C ASP A 688 32.98 7.15 51.66
N GLY A 689 34.24 6.83 51.30
CA GLY A 689 34.67 6.53 49.95
C GLY A 689 33.79 5.53 49.17
N PHE A 690 33.51 5.90 47.92
CA PHE A 690 32.62 5.26 46.93
C PHE A 690 32.14 3.84 47.26
N ASN A 691 31.04 3.75 48.00
CA ASN A 691 30.41 2.49 48.33
C ASN A 691 29.27 2.19 47.35
N ILE A 692 29.34 1.05 46.65
CA ILE A 692 28.32 0.60 45.69
C ILE A 692 26.91 0.53 46.32
N ARG A 693 26.80 0.46 47.66
CA ARG A 693 25.51 0.57 48.37
C ARG A 693 24.91 1.97 48.36
N GLN A 694 25.70 3.04 48.58
CA GLN A 694 25.21 4.44 48.54
C GLN A 694 24.52 4.74 47.19
N LEU A 695 25.06 4.14 46.13
CA LEU A 695 24.57 4.16 44.75
C LEU A 695 23.11 3.70 44.57
N PHE A 696 22.60 2.87 45.48
CA PHE A 696 21.21 2.42 45.54
C PHE A 696 20.42 3.04 46.72
N THR A 697 21.10 3.65 47.70
CA THR A 697 20.47 4.34 48.84
C THR A 697 20.07 5.78 48.50
N ASN A 698 20.84 6.50 47.68
CA ASN A 698 20.50 7.86 47.25
C ASN A 698 19.34 7.80 46.23
N GLN A 699 18.13 8.21 46.67
CA GLN A 699 16.91 8.15 45.88
C GLN A 699 17.00 8.93 44.55
N VAL A 700 17.76 10.03 44.51
CA VAL A 700 17.95 10.84 43.29
C VAL A 700 18.85 10.09 42.31
N PHE A 701 19.98 9.57 42.79
CA PHE A 701 20.94 8.83 41.97
C PHE A 701 20.34 7.51 41.43
N TYR A 702 19.65 6.77 42.29
CA TYR A 702 18.91 5.56 41.92
C TYR A 702 17.85 5.84 40.84
N THR A 703 17.03 6.89 41.01
CA THR A 703 16.01 7.25 40.01
C THR A 703 16.65 7.65 38.66
N LEU A 704 17.80 8.32 38.68
CA LEU A 704 18.54 8.69 37.47
C LEU A 704 19.13 7.47 36.75
N ILE A 705 19.71 6.51 37.48
CA ILE A 705 20.16 5.23 36.90
C ILE A 705 18.99 4.44 36.32
N VAL A 706 17.91 4.28 37.07
CA VAL A 706 16.71 3.55 36.62
C VAL A 706 16.19 4.16 35.32
N SER A 707 16.06 5.48 35.25
CA SER A 707 15.68 6.22 34.02
C SER A 707 16.60 5.96 32.83
N VAL A 708 17.92 6.08 33.00
CA VAL A 708 18.89 5.89 31.91
C VAL A 708 18.93 4.43 31.44
N MET A 709 18.88 3.49 32.37
CA MET A 709 18.86 2.05 32.07
C MET A 709 17.53 1.59 31.47
N SER A 710 16.39 2.11 31.92
CA SER A 710 15.09 1.78 31.34
C SER A 710 14.86 2.42 29.98
N THR A 711 15.52 3.54 29.69
CA THR A 711 15.43 4.20 28.38
C THR A 711 16.42 3.58 27.40
N TYR A 712 17.72 3.68 27.64
CA TYR A 712 18.74 3.26 26.66
C TYR A 712 19.31 1.87 26.93
N GLY A 713 19.40 1.45 28.20
CA GLY A 713 19.87 0.11 28.58
C GLY A 713 18.94 -0.99 28.07
N ILE A 714 17.62 -0.81 28.18
CA ILE A 714 16.60 -1.71 27.61
C ILE A 714 16.71 -1.77 26.09
N TRP A 715 16.92 -0.64 25.40
CA TRP A 715 17.09 -0.63 23.94
C TRP A 715 18.32 -1.43 23.49
N LEU A 716 19.46 -1.24 24.16
CA LEU A 716 20.68 -2.00 23.90
C LEU A 716 20.49 -3.50 24.19
N LEU A 717 19.94 -3.84 25.36
CA LEU A 717 19.72 -5.23 25.79
C LEU A 717 18.74 -5.96 24.88
N ALA A 718 17.60 -5.34 24.54
CA ALA A 718 16.64 -5.90 23.60
C ALA A 718 17.27 -6.14 22.22
N SER A 719 18.09 -5.21 21.73
CA SER A 719 18.77 -5.33 20.43
C SER A 719 19.82 -6.44 20.40
N LEU A 720 20.55 -6.64 21.52
CA LEU A 720 21.49 -7.75 21.68
C LEU A 720 20.77 -9.10 21.74
N ILE A 721 19.72 -9.24 22.56
CA ILE A 721 18.91 -10.48 22.65
C ILE A 721 18.18 -10.76 21.32
N MET A 722 17.80 -9.73 20.58
CA MET A 722 17.25 -9.84 19.22
C MET A 722 18.30 -10.14 18.15
N PHE A 723 19.60 -10.20 18.47
CA PHE A 723 20.71 -10.38 17.53
C PHE A 723 20.79 -9.33 16.40
N ASP A 724 20.40 -8.08 16.68
CA ASP A 724 20.51 -6.96 15.73
C ASP A 724 20.94 -5.64 16.43
N PRO A 725 22.17 -5.57 17.00
CA PRO A 725 22.63 -4.40 17.75
C PRO A 725 23.09 -3.22 16.88
N TRP A 726 23.24 -3.39 15.56
CA TRP A 726 24.04 -2.47 14.73
C TRP A 726 23.52 -1.03 14.69
N HIS A 727 22.21 -0.84 14.76
CA HIS A 727 21.59 0.48 14.76
C HIS A 727 21.92 1.29 16.04
N MET A 728 22.20 0.63 17.18
CA MET A 728 22.70 1.28 18.40
C MET A 728 24.08 1.91 18.21
N ILE A 729 24.88 1.41 17.25
CA ILE A 729 26.22 1.93 16.94
C ILE A 729 26.15 2.94 15.79
N THR A 730 25.41 2.61 14.72
CA THR A 730 25.44 3.41 13.47
C THR A 730 24.46 4.57 13.42
N SER A 731 23.42 4.57 14.28
CA SER A 731 22.24 5.43 14.11
C SER A 731 21.76 6.11 15.41
N PHE A 732 22.17 5.63 16.59
CA PHE A 732 21.72 6.12 17.89
C PHE A 732 22.04 7.61 18.13
N VAL A 733 23.25 8.05 17.82
CA VAL A 733 23.67 9.45 18.05
C VAL A 733 22.86 10.41 17.19
N GLN A 734 22.62 10.06 15.92
CA GLN A 734 21.81 10.85 15.00
C GLN A 734 20.35 10.91 15.48
N TYR A 735 19.79 9.79 15.93
CA TYR A 735 18.45 9.73 16.51
C TYR A 735 18.31 10.62 17.75
N MET A 736 19.27 10.53 18.68
CA MET A 736 19.31 11.36 19.88
C MET A 736 19.33 12.85 19.51
N LEU A 737 20.23 13.28 18.61
CA LEU A 737 20.32 14.67 18.18
C LEU A 737 19.04 15.18 17.49
N LEU A 738 18.32 14.31 16.78
CA LEU A 738 17.10 14.68 16.06
C LEU A 738 15.81 14.54 16.87
N SER A 739 15.82 13.94 18.07
CA SER A 739 14.61 13.76 18.88
C SER A 739 13.87 15.07 19.25
N PRO A 740 14.53 16.23 19.49
CA PRO A 740 13.81 17.47 19.72
C PRO A 740 13.18 18.05 18.45
N THR A 741 13.71 17.72 17.26
CA THR A 741 13.09 18.07 15.97
C THR A 741 11.79 17.29 15.79
N TYR A 742 11.78 16.00 16.12
CA TYR A 742 10.56 15.19 16.10
C TYR A 742 9.51 15.76 17.05
N THR A 743 9.92 16.12 18.27
CA THR A 743 9.01 16.66 19.30
C THR A 743 8.48 18.06 18.97
N ASN A 744 9.35 19.00 18.58
CA ASN A 744 9.00 20.43 18.48
C ASN A 744 8.75 20.94 17.05
N VAL A 745 9.19 20.22 16.01
CA VAL A 745 8.95 20.62 14.60
C VAL A 745 7.91 19.72 13.95
N LEU A 746 8.08 18.39 14.01
CA LEU A 746 7.19 17.47 13.30
C LEU A 746 5.78 17.43 13.91
N ASN A 747 5.65 17.39 15.24
CA ASN A 747 4.35 17.45 15.91
C ASN A 747 3.63 18.80 15.67
N VAL A 748 4.33 19.92 15.83
CA VAL A 748 3.77 21.27 15.57
C VAL A 748 3.28 21.36 14.13
N TYR A 749 4.08 20.91 13.16
CA TYR A 749 3.66 20.91 11.77
C TYR A 749 2.45 20.01 11.52
N ALA A 750 2.41 18.82 12.13
CA ALA A 750 1.32 17.85 11.98
C ALA A 750 -0.02 18.41 12.50
N PHE A 751 -0.06 18.84 13.77
CA PHE A 751 -1.28 19.37 14.39
C PHE A 751 -1.79 20.65 13.71
N CYS A 752 -0.89 21.58 13.36
CA CYS A 752 -1.24 22.78 12.58
C CYS A 752 -1.78 22.46 11.16
N ASN A 753 -1.46 21.28 10.61
CA ASN A 753 -1.89 20.86 9.27
C ASN A 753 -2.87 19.68 9.29
N THR A 754 -3.65 19.53 10.38
CA THR A 754 -4.83 18.64 10.46
C THR A 754 -5.93 18.95 9.44
N HIS A 755 -6.00 20.19 8.96
CA HIS A 755 -6.89 20.61 7.87
C HIS A 755 -6.44 20.12 6.47
N ASP A 756 -5.17 19.71 6.30
CA ASP A 756 -4.64 19.22 5.03
C ASP A 756 -4.82 17.69 4.93
N VAL A 757 -5.95 17.27 4.38
CA VAL A 757 -6.22 15.84 4.08
C VAL A 757 -5.71 15.44 2.68
N SER A 758 -4.83 16.23 2.06
CA SER A 758 -4.24 15.83 0.77
C SER A 758 -3.23 14.69 0.96
N TRP A 759 -3.19 13.79 -0.03
CA TRP A 759 -2.26 12.65 -0.07
C TRP A 759 -0.88 13.02 -0.65
N GLY A 760 -0.66 14.28 -1.04
CA GLY A 760 0.62 14.81 -1.53
C GLY A 760 0.89 14.63 -3.03
N THR A 761 0.09 13.84 -3.74
CA THR A 761 0.17 13.70 -5.21
C THR A 761 -0.26 14.98 -5.93
N LYS A 762 0.51 15.42 -6.93
CA LYS A 762 0.11 16.52 -7.83
C LYS A 762 -1.14 16.12 -8.62
N GLY A 763 -2.09 17.05 -8.75
CA GLY A 763 -3.45 16.82 -9.26
C GLY A 763 -3.55 16.32 -10.70
N ASP A 764 -4.78 16.12 -11.16
CA ASP A 764 -5.06 15.49 -12.45
C ASP A 764 -4.49 16.27 -13.64
N ASP A 765 -3.79 15.55 -14.52
CA ASP A 765 -3.36 16.04 -15.82
C ASP A 765 -4.39 15.57 -16.87
N THR A 766 -4.56 16.34 -17.94
CA THR A 766 -5.46 15.96 -19.05
C THR A 766 -4.95 14.70 -19.75
N VAL A 767 -5.68 13.59 -19.62
CA VAL A 767 -5.34 12.31 -20.25
C VAL A 767 -5.54 12.39 -21.77
N GLU A 768 -4.54 11.94 -22.54
CA GLU A 768 -4.62 11.86 -24.00
C GLU A 768 -5.68 10.82 -24.44
N LYS A 769 -6.57 11.22 -25.36
CA LYS A 769 -7.74 10.41 -25.77
C LYS A 769 -7.32 9.16 -26.54
N LEU A 770 -7.94 8.02 -26.22
CA LEU A 770 -7.75 6.75 -26.92
C LEU A 770 -8.92 6.46 -27.88
N PRO A 771 -8.74 5.59 -28.89
CA PRO A 771 -9.85 5.17 -29.75
C PRO A 771 -10.94 4.44 -28.95
N SER A 772 -12.20 4.67 -29.32
CA SER A 772 -13.37 3.94 -28.83
C SER A 772 -13.73 2.76 -29.74
N VAL A 773 -14.43 1.76 -29.20
CA VAL A 773 -14.96 0.60 -29.95
C VAL A 773 -16.46 0.47 -29.69
N ASN A 774 -17.26 0.53 -30.74
CA ASN A 774 -18.70 0.28 -30.67
C ASN A 774 -19.05 -0.96 -31.50
N THR A 775 -19.53 -2.01 -30.84
CA THR A 775 -20.09 -3.20 -31.47
C THR A 775 -21.57 -2.94 -31.75
N LYS A 776 -21.99 -2.91 -33.02
CA LYS A 776 -23.43 -2.81 -33.34
C LYS A 776 -24.16 -4.14 -33.24
N ASP A 777 -23.46 -5.25 -33.48
CA ASP A 777 -24.05 -6.59 -33.65
C ASP A 777 -23.28 -7.66 -32.85
N GLY A 778 -22.81 -7.33 -31.65
CA GLY A 778 -21.95 -8.19 -30.80
C GLY A 778 -20.52 -8.41 -31.33
N GLN A 779 -20.23 -7.99 -32.55
CA GLN A 779 -18.90 -7.97 -33.17
C GLN A 779 -18.31 -6.55 -33.11
N GLY A 780 -17.06 -6.44 -32.67
CA GLY A 780 -16.28 -5.20 -32.70
C GLY A 780 -15.20 -5.25 -33.79
N LYS A 781 -14.96 -4.11 -34.45
CA LYS A 781 -13.77 -3.91 -35.28
C LYS A 781 -12.70 -3.22 -34.45
N THR A 782 -11.49 -3.76 -34.43
CA THR A 782 -10.31 -3.11 -33.81
C THR A 782 -9.07 -3.38 -34.62
N ASP A 783 -8.24 -2.36 -34.77
CA ASP A 783 -6.84 -2.52 -35.14
C ASP A 783 -6.14 -3.42 -34.12
N LEU A 784 -5.35 -4.37 -34.62
CA LEU A 784 -4.33 -5.09 -33.87
C LEU A 784 -2.98 -4.86 -34.57
N PRO A 785 -1.86 -4.68 -33.84
CA PRO A 785 -0.56 -4.48 -34.47
C PRO A 785 -0.09 -5.74 -35.19
N ASP A 786 0.51 -5.58 -36.36
CA ASP A 786 1.15 -6.68 -37.09
C ASP A 786 2.55 -6.98 -36.52
N GLU A 787 3.03 -8.23 -36.66
CA GLU A 787 4.26 -8.73 -36.03
C GLU A 787 5.51 -7.87 -36.26
N GLY A 788 5.59 -7.22 -37.43
CA GLY A 788 6.69 -6.33 -37.79
C GLY A 788 6.71 -5.00 -37.03
N ASP A 789 5.55 -4.47 -36.64
CA ASP A 789 5.45 -3.27 -35.79
C ASP A 789 5.67 -3.65 -34.31
N LEU A 790 5.15 -4.80 -33.89
CA LEU A 790 5.31 -5.33 -32.53
C LEU A 790 6.79 -5.53 -32.14
N ASN A 791 7.61 -6.09 -33.04
CA ASN A 791 9.06 -6.18 -32.81
C ASN A 791 9.75 -4.80 -32.81
N ALA A 792 9.30 -3.87 -33.67
CA ALA A 792 9.84 -2.51 -33.73
C ALA A 792 9.45 -1.64 -32.53
N GLN A 793 8.28 -1.88 -31.91
CA GLN A 793 7.93 -1.34 -30.59
C GLN A 793 8.82 -1.95 -29.52
N TYR A 794 8.91 -3.28 -29.42
CA TYR A 794 9.72 -3.97 -28.40
C TYR A 794 11.18 -3.47 -28.39
N GLN A 795 11.81 -3.31 -29.56
CA GLN A 795 13.18 -2.78 -29.66
C GLN A 795 13.30 -1.30 -29.22
N ARG A 796 12.30 -0.46 -29.50
CA ARG A 796 12.26 0.94 -29.01
C ARG A 796 12.10 1.01 -27.49
N GLU A 797 11.19 0.21 -26.93
CA GLU A 797 10.96 0.13 -25.48
C GLU A 797 12.21 -0.37 -24.74
N VAL A 798 12.90 -1.39 -25.28
CA VAL A 798 14.16 -1.91 -24.73
C VAL A 798 15.30 -0.89 -24.84
N ALA A 799 15.33 -0.06 -25.89
CA ALA A 799 16.29 1.02 -26.02
C ALA A 799 16.03 2.19 -25.04
N LEU A 800 14.76 2.47 -24.68
CA LEU A 800 14.38 3.60 -23.83
C LEU A 800 14.90 3.50 -22.39
N PHE A 801 15.08 2.29 -21.84
CA PHE A 801 15.65 2.13 -20.50
C PHE A 801 17.19 1.98 -20.46
N SER A 802 17.85 1.73 -21.59
CA SER A 802 19.30 1.44 -21.64
C SER A 802 20.22 2.67 -21.53
N THR A 803 19.67 3.89 -21.58
CA THR A 803 20.42 5.16 -21.48
C THR A 803 20.08 5.96 -20.22
N LYS A 804 20.96 6.89 -19.84
CA LYS A 804 20.94 7.57 -18.53
C LYS A 804 20.05 8.83 -18.55
N TYR A 805 18.93 8.77 -17.82
CA TYR A 805 17.86 9.77 -17.83
C TYR A 805 18.18 11.06 -17.04
N LYS A 806 17.50 12.16 -17.38
CA LYS A 806 17.56 13.46 -16.68
C LYS A 806 16.16 14.07 -16.60
N ALA A 807 15.61 14.21 -15.40
CA ALA A 807 14.20 14.57 -15.21
C ALA A 807 13.89 16.06 -15.47
N VAL A 808 12.78 16.32 -16.18
CA VAL A 808 12.17 17.64 -16.34
C VAL A 808 11.07 17.82 -15.29
N LYS A 809 11.05 18.97 -14.59
CA LYS A 809 10.05 19.26 -13.53
C LYS A 809 9.11 20.40 -13.94
N THR A 810 7.87 20.08 -14.29
CA THR A 810 6.78 21.06 -14.48
C THR A 810 6.13 21.53 -13.17
N LYS A 811 5.61 22.77 -13.19
CA LYS A 811 4.95 23.45 -12.08
C LYS A 811 3.44 23.21 -12.08
N PRO A 812 2.79 22.90 -10.94
CA PRO A 812 1.33 22.73 -10.86
C PRO A 812 0.60 23.93 -10.24
N THR A 813 -0.47 24.43 -10.86
CA THR A 813 -1.46 25.36 -10.25
C THR A 813 -2.82 25.25 -10.95
N ALA A 814 -3.92 25.06 -10.20
CA ALA A 814 -5.32 25.40 -10.55
C ALA A 814 -6.36 24.97 -9.45
N ALA A 815 -5.97 24.69 -8.21
CA ALA A 815 -5.98 25.70 -7.12
C ALA A 815 -7.34 26.32 -6.70
N GLN A 816 -8.46 26.16 -7.43
CA GLN A 816 -9.70 26.94 -7.19
C GLN A 816 -11.01 26.12 -7.32
N LEU A 817 -11.25 25.13 -6.44
CA LEU A 817 -12.56 24.41 -6.41
C LEU A 817 -12.97 23.76 -5.07
N GLN A 818 -12.35 24.13 -3.93
CA GLN A 818 -12.66 23.53 -2.60
C GLN A 818 -12.83 24.56 -1.46
N GLU A 819 -13.04 25.83 -1.79
CA GLU A 819 -12.88 26.95 -0.83
C GLU A 819 -13.82 26.88 0.38
N LYS A 820 -15.12 26.57 0.19
CA LYS A 820 -16.10 26.47 1.29
C LYS A 820 -15.84 25.30 2.26
N GLN A 821 -15.26 24.18 1.80
CA GLN A 821 -14.95 23.04 2.67
C GLN A 821 -13.66 23.28 3.47
N LEU A 822 -12.71 24.01 2.87
CA LEU A 822 -11.46 24.42 3.50
C LEU A 822 -11.68 25.26 4.76
N ASP A 823 -12.68 26.15 4.81
CA ASP A 823 -12.91 27.01 5.98
C ASP A 823 -13.48 26.27 7.19
N TYR A 824 -14.38 25.30 6.98
CA TYR A 824 -14.81 24.40 8.06
C TYR A 824 -13.62 23.59 8.61
N TYR A 825 -12.76 23.07 7.72
CA TYR A 825 -11.57 22.32 8.12
C TYR A 825 -10.51 23.19 8.82
N ARG A 826 -10.34 24.45 8.40
CA ARG A 826 -9.50 25.46 9.07
C ARG A 826 -10.01 25.76 10.49
N GLY A 827 -11.32 25.79 10.70
CA GLY A 827 -11.96 26.00 12.01
C GLY A 827 -11.70 24.86 12.99
N VAL A 828 -11.98 23.61 12.60
CA VAL A 828 -11.76 22.44 13.47
C VAL A 828 -10.27 22.25 13.82
N ARG A 829 -9.36 22.48 12.86
CA ARG A 829 -7.91 22.60 13.12
C ARG A 829 -7.61 23.58 14.24
N THR A 830 -8.14 24.81 14.16
CA THR A 830 -7.88 25.85 15.16
C THR A 830 -8.34 25.39 16.55
N GLY A 831 -9.50 24.72 16.66
CA GLY A 831 -9.96 24.12 17.91
C GLY A 831 -9.01 23.07 18.48
N VAL A 832 -8.60 22.08 17.67
CA VAL A 832 -7.67 21.01 18.11
C VAL A 832 -6.32 21.59 18.54
N VAL A 833 -5.75 22.50 17.74
CA VAL A 833 -4.47 23.15 18.04
C VAL A 833 -4.55 24.01 19.31
N LEU A 834 -5.62 24.78 19.52
CA LEU A 834 -5.80 25.56 20.74
C LEU A 834 -5.92 24.66 21.98
N ILE A 835 -6.71 23.58 21.94
CA ILE A 835 -6.82 22.65 23.08
C ILE A 835 -5.45 22.00 23.37
N TRP A 836 -4.71 21.57 22.34
CA TRP A 836 -3.38 21.00 22.47
C TRP A 836 -2.36 21.99 23.08
N MET A 837 -2.34 23.23 22.59
CA MET A 837 -1.47 24.30 23.10
C MET A 837 -1.84 24.67 24.55
N ILE A 838 -3.13 24.89 24.84
CA ILE A 838 -3.60 25.25 26.19
C ILE A 838 -3.31 24.13 27.19
N THR A 839 -3.50 22.85 26.83
CA THR A 839 -3.21 21.74 27.73
C THR A 839 -1.70 21.54 27.97
N ASN A 840 -0.85 21.68 26.95
CA ASN A 840 0.61 21.66 27.14
C ASN A 840 1.12 22.88 27.93
N PHE A 841 0.54 24.07 27.72
CA PHE A 841 0.88 25.27 28.49
C PHE A 841 0.44 25.17 29.94
N ALA A 842 -0.79 24.71 30.21
CA ALA A 842 -1.31 24.51 31.55
C ALA A 842 -0.50 23.47 32.33
N LEU A 843 -0.01 22.41 31.66
CA LEU A 843 0.93 21.45 32.26
C LEU A 843 2.24 22.14 32.69
N ALA A 844 2.84 22.93 31.80
CA ALA A 844 4.08 23.66 32.10
C ALA A 844 3.88 24.69 33.22
N ALA A 845 2.77 25.43 33.20
CA ALA A 845 2.43 26.43 34.21
C ALA A 845 2.18 25.79 35.59
N LEU A 846 1.47 24.65 35.65
CA LEU A 846 1.21 23.92 36.89
C LEU A 846 2.50 23.39 37.54
N VAL A 847 3.40 22.80 36.75
CA VAL A 847 4.64 22.20 37.26
C VAL A 847 5.67 23.27 37.67
N LEU A 848 5.76 24.37 36.93
CA LEU A 848 6.62 25.52 37.25
C LEU A 848 5.93 26.58 38.13
N SER A 849 4.76 26.28 38.70
CA SER A 849 3.93 27.18 39.54
C SER A 849 3.58 28.56 38.94
N SER A 850 3.82 28.76 37.64
CA SER A 850 3.89 30.07 37.01
C SER A 850 2.53 30.55 36.48
N ALA A 851 2.49 31.79 35.97
CA ALA A 851 1.28 32.47 35.51
C ALA A 851 0.18 32.62 36.60
N GLY A 852 0.57 32.74 37.87
CA GLY A 852 -0.35 33.11 38.96
C GLY A 852 -1.10 31.96 39.64
N LEU A 853 -0.86 30.70 39.24
CA LEU A 853 -1.44 29.52 39.93
C LEU A 853 -1.00 29.42 41.40
N GLU A 854 0.11 30.06 41.76
CA GLU A 854 0.58 30.26 43.14
C GLU A 854 -0.41 30.96 44.08
N LYS A 855 -1.49 31.56 43.57
CA LYS A 855 -2.63 32.07 44.39
C LYS A 855 -3.76 31.07 44.61
N ILE A 856 -3.70 29.89 43.99
CA ILE A 856 -4.77 28.87 43.96
C ILE A 856 -4.30 27.58 44.65
N THR A 857 -3.00 27.26 44.61
CA THR A 857 -2.42 26.15 45.36
C THR A 857 -2.18 26.52 46.84
N PRO A 858 -2.77 25.81 47.82
CA PRO A 858 -2.59 26.12 49.24
C PRO A 858 -1.23 25.63 49.76
N GLY A 859 -0.23 26.52 49.74
CA GLY A 859 1.10 26.31 50.33
C GLY A 859 1.19 26.66 51.82
N ARG A 860 2.29 26.25 52.47
CA ARG A 860 2.66 26.61 53.86
C ARG A 860 4.16 26.90 54.05
N GLY A 861 4.99 26.75 53.02
CA GLY A 861 6.43 26.94 53.06
C GLY A 861 6.94 28.09 52.18
N SER A 862 8.24 28.02 51.86
CA SER A 862 8.91 28.92 50.92
C SER A 862 8.47 28.63 49.48
N GLN A 863 8.04 29.68 48.76
CA GLN A 863 7.50 29.59 47.39
C GLN A 863 8.47 28.91 46.41
N ALA A 864 9.77 29.19 46.53
CA ALA A 864 10.82 28.61 45.68
C ALA A 864 11.11 27.14 46.00
N ASP A 865 10.85 26.68 47.23
CA ASP A 865 11.09 25.29 47.62
C ASP A 865 9.88 24.41 47.36
N GLU A 866 8.65 24.96 47.48
CA GLU A 866 7.44 24.31 47.00
C GLU A 866 7.40 24.18 45.47
N GLU A 867 7.99 25.11 44.71
CA GLU A 867 8.20 24.96 43.25
C GLU A 867 9.16 23.80 42.94
N LYS A 868 10.37 23.80 43.52
CA LYS A 868 11.36 22.72 43.35
C LYS A 868 10.80 21.34 43.72
N ALA A 869 10.05 21.26 44.83
CA ALA A 869 9.43 20.01 45.27
C ALA A 869 8.42 19.46 44.25
N ARG A 870 7.57 20.33 43.67
CA ARG A 870 6.61 19.95 42.62
C ARG A 870 7.30 19.57 41.31
N ALA A 871 8.32 20.32 40.89
CA ALA A 871 9.11 20.00 39.71
C ALA A 871 9.82 18.64 39.84
N ASN A 872 10.45 18.36 40.99
CA ASN A 872 11.11 17.09 41.28
C ASN A 872 10.11 15.92 41.35
N LEU A 873 8.94 16.11 41.98
CA LEU A 873 7.89 15.08 42.03
C LEU A 873 7.34 14.77 40.63
N TYR A 874 7.06 15.79 39.82
CA TYR A 874 6.59 15.60 38.44
C TYR A 874 7.64 14.88 37.58
N MET A 875 8.90 15.29 37.68
CA MET A 875 10.01 14.61 37.00
C MET A 875 10.12 13.14 37.43
N ALA A 876 10.03 12.84 38.73
CA ALA A 876 10.03 11.46 39.21
C ALA A 876 8.87 10.64 38.61
N ILE A 877 7.65 11.19 38.58
CA ILE A 877 6.48 10.54 37.97
C ILE A 877 6.71 10.26 36.48
N VAL A 878 7.24 11.23 35.72
CA VAL A 878 7.54 11.06 34.29
C VAL A 878 8.61 10.00 34.07
N LEU A 879 9.72 10.05 34.81
CA LEU A 879 10.83 9.09 34.66
C LEU A 879 10.41 7.66 35.02
N TRP A 880 9.69 7.47 36.13
CA TRP A 880 9.17 6.15 36.51
C TRP A 880 8.08 5.66 35.54
N SER A 881 7.25 6.54 34.98
CA SER A 881 6.28 6.16 33.94
C SER A 881 6.98 5.68 32.67
N VAL A 882 8.00 6.39 32.19
CA VAL A 882 8.82 5.96 31.05
C VAL A 882 9.52 4.64 31.35
N ALA A 883 10.01 4.43 32.57
CA ALA A 883 10.62 3.18 32.99
C ALA A 883 9.64 2.00 32.96
N VAL A 884 8.42 2.18 33.47
CA VAL A 884 7.36 1.15 33.43
C VAL A 884 6.91 0.86 32.00
N LEU A 885 6.73 1.88 31.15
CA LEU A 885 6.34 1.70 29.75
C LEU A 885 7.42 0.94 28.95
N SER A 886 8.69 1.30 29.10
CA SER A 886 9.80 0.58 28.46
C SER A 886 10.00 -0.84 29.01
N GLY A 887 9.81 -1.04 30.32
CA GLY A 887 9.81 -2.36 30.94
C GLY A 887 8.70 -3.27 30.42
N PHE A 888 7.48 -2.74 30.24
CA PHE A 888 6.36 -3.47 29.66
C PHE A 888 6.64 -3.88 28.20
N LYS A 889 7.17 -2.95 27.37
CA LYS A 889 7.64 -3.27 26.01
C LYS A 889 8.69 -4.39 26.01
N PHE A 890 9.67 -4.33 26.91
CA PHE A 890 10.71 -5.35 27.02
C PHE A 890 10.13 -6.72 27.37
N LEU A 891 9.25 -6.81 28.37
CA LEU A 891 8.60 -8.07 28.76
C LEU A 891 7.79 -8.70 27.62
N GLY A 892 7.04 -7.88 26.86
CA GLY A 892 6.33 -8.36 25.66
C GLY A 892 7.27 -8.86 24.57
N ALA A 893 8.38 -8.15 24.31
CA ALA A 893 9.39 -8.57 23.35
C ALA A 893 10.12 -9.86 23.77
N MET A 894 10.35 -10.07 25.06
CA MET A 894 10.92 -11.33 25.59
C MET A 894 9.91 -12.48 25.47
N TRP A 895 8.63 -12.26 25.79
CA TRP A 895 7.59 -13.27 25.60
C TRP A 895 7.42 -13.66 24.13
N PHE A 896 7.42 -12.68 23.21
CA PHE A 896 7.42 -12.92 21.77
C PHE A 896 8.60 -13.81 21.33
N LEU A 897 9.81 -13.57 21.84
CA LEU A 897 10.97 -14.42 21.55
C LEU A 897 10.82 -15.85 22.08
N ILE A 898 10.26 -16.03 23.29
CA ILE A 898 9.97 -17.36 23.85
C ILE A 898 8.95 -18.10 22.96
N VAL A 899 7.86 -17.44 22.57
CA VAL A 899 6.85 -18.03 21.66
C VAL A 899 7.47 -18.38 20.30
N ARG A 900 8.29 -17.48 19.73
CA ARG A 900 9.01 -17.67 18.46
C ARG A 900 10.00 -18.84 18.52
N LEU A 901 10.64 -19.10 19.65
CA LEU A 901 11.54 -20.25 19.82
C LEU A 901 10.80 -21.58 19.63
N PHE A 902 9.57 -21.68 20.12
CA PHE A 902 8.74 -22.89 19.98
C PHE A 902 7.93 -22.94 18.65
N ARG A 903 7.44 -21.81 18.14
CA ARG A 903 6.63 -21.76 16.89
C ARG A 903 7.47 -21.65 15.61
N GLY A 904 8.70 -21.15 15.68
CA GLY A 904 9.59 -21.04 14.52
C GLY A 904 9.15 -20.03 13.45
N VAL A 905 8.41 -19.00 13.82
CA VAL A 905 7.94 -17.85 13.01
C VAL A 905 8.21 -16.57 13.79
#